data_AF-A3JH07-F1
#
_entry.id   AF-A3JH07-F1
#
_cell.length_a   1.000
_cell.length_b   1.000
_cell.length_c   1.000
_cell.angle_alpha   90.00
_cell.angle_beta   90.00
_cell.angle_gamma   90.00
#
_symmetry.space_group_name_H-M   'P 1'
#
loop_
_entity.id
_entity.type
_entity.pdbx_description
1 polymer ?
#
loop_
_entity_poly.entity_id
_entity_poly.type
_entity_poly.pdbx_seq_one_letter_code
_entity_poly.pdbx_strand_id
1 'polypeptide(L)'
;MLADRRLCTLKDCSARYQRASVLIAIAHQNQTTELRRSLSSALKQTLVKQAVAQIVILDDQSEKGWQDSIEDLLNEPSVTILTAECGSPARARNQLLDWADKQVGLEWIARLDADDELAEIHSLEALLNATDCHDTVAVVGSNALRLGERILPWANRADAEELLDLNNLTAYVKRFSFGEQERELPSCNLMLKNRLGLRYPNTRSAEDHWLLCNLIIKYPDGVRTVSDPLFCIYSLGGKDTTENRQAGVWHDQRRRLAYFLDKLSRLKQTNRQILGYGMEGIVWCQHHEIIKDFYPWAMADKDVERLDRLLVSPPHSISAVTWIKKNEVWQCRTPQLNSRAVATYIPKKALFRFLVDLYRSRICALNIKRDNLRLDDTGHLHYIDIGKDICRLSSSGFLDMSARLFSIGILGNDDEEWVRRKSWRTQDESLSQMPGFKSFYNELISSLHSQSLANHYSPLLNPKDTQVTLLIKACAQDAQDFYEQISHIVHQLTHPARFAKILVLIDDYPGPFLRQHAKPDLQSLIEQTKQLQQAGIIDGSLTPPTDKSTIQRTYSNWFDTSTIAHTRTADNAPLYPQIWAFSELDTRYVLQCDCDVLIGRKNWHHDYLADMLRAIKADRVLGVGFNIPKRTDFFLEYFGEPGQFAPEVRFGLLDLQRLESRLPIDNPTEDGRFKLTWHRAIQQFQRSSGNCTCVRGGDPASFYIHPQNVDKPALRSGVIRDLIAQGMVPTHQQEQFDLIIEPQWQYQERTESIIFLIKGRYTSTEKLQRCLASLARQTEQGFGLIVIDDASGFQKTWHYPMRLSSFNGRYTLVRQAENQGRIANFLLAVNEICTRADSLIVILDQDDFLMQNDVVAQLLDAKNRGSDLIQMPMYRPDKPLKQYQPDYQQPRLKGAGNTWAHLRAFRKSLFQQVPEWYFQRPQGNWFDSVTDYATMLPMSELAQKPTFLDTGYAYWHERAPYEEQQLSHQAQLIPEILAKPAARKSAELEQVDKEYETYSVTQSGRTTTS
;
A
#
# COMPACT_ATOMS: atom_id res chain seq x y z
N MET A 1 7.86 19.89 -2.52
CA MET A 1 7.47 18.98 -1.42
C MET A 1 6.93 19.78 -0.25
N LEU A 2 6.09 19.19 0.61
CA LEU A 2 5.64 19.87 1.83
C LEU A 2 6.78 19.92 2.85
N ALA A 3 7.19 21.13 3.26
CA ALA A 3 8.29 21.34 4.20
C ALA A 3 8.08 22.57 5.08
N ASP A 4 8.73 22.56 6.24
CA ASP A 4 8.86 23.69 7.14
C ASP A 4 9.77 24.79 6.56
N ARG A 5 9.66 26.00 7.10
CA ARG A 5 10.49 27.16 6.71
C ARG A 5 11.91 27.11 7.29
N ARG A 6 12.15 26.30 8.33
CA ARG A 6 13.46 26.13 8.98
C ARG A 6 14.16 27.45 9.35
N LEU A 7 13.39 28.39 9.90
CA LEU A 7 13.92 29.68 10.33
C LEU A 7 15.03 29.48 11.36
N CYS A 8 16.20 30.05 11.10
CA CYS A 8 17.35 30.02 11.98
C CYS A 8 17.93 31.43 12.13
N THR A 9 18.28 31.81 13.35
CA THR A 9 19.05 33.02 13.62
C THR A 9 20.54 32.69 13.55
N LEU A 10 21.26 33.34 12.64
CA LEU A 10 22.70 33.18 12.50
C LEU A 10 23.47 34.17 13.38
N LYS A 11 22.90 35.36 13.58
CA LYS A 11 23.46 36.42 14.43
C LYS A 11 22.32 37.27 14.99
N ASP A 12 22.34 37.53 16.28
CA ASP A 12 21.49 38.55 16.90
C ASP A 12 22.17 39.92 16.95
N CYS A 13 21.37 40.98 16.88
CA CYS A 13 21.84 42.31 17.23
C CYS A 13 22.27 42.37 18.71
N SER A 14 23.12 43.34 19.05
CA SER A 14 23.55 43.55 20.44
C SER A 14 22.39 43.93 21.37
N ALA A 15 22.56 43.70 22.68
CA ALA A 15 21.52 43.95 23.70
C ALA A 15 20.93 45.38 23.67
N ARG A 16 21.71 46.37 23.21
CA ARG A 16 21.25 47.76 23.05
C ARG A 16 20.11 47.88 22.03
N TYR A 17 20.14 47.09 20.95
CA TYR A 17 19.19 47.17 19.85
C TYR A 17 18.01 46.20 19.98
N GLN A 18 18.10 45.21 20.87
CA GLN A 18 17.01 44.25 21.10
C GLN A 18 15.72 44.91 21.62
N ARG A 19 15.82 46.13 22.18
CA ARG A 19 14.67 46.93 22.67
C ARG A 19 14.21 48.00 21.68
N ALA A 20 14.75 48.02 20.46
CA ALA A 20 14.35 48.97 19.42
C ALA A 20 12.86 48.79 19.08
N SER A 21 12.12 49.90 19.02
CA SER A 21 10.69 49.89 18.67
C SER A 21 10.44 49.83 17.17
N VAL A 22 11.47 50.11 16.35
CA VAL A 22 11.38 50.07 14.88
C VAL A 22 12.32 49.01 14.30
N LEU A 23 11.85 48.29 13.29
CA LEU A 23 12.62 47.29 12.54
C LEU A 23 12.72 47.69 11.07
N ILE A 24 13.92 47.74 10.52
CA ILE A 24 14.16 47.74 9.07
C ILE A 24 14.29 46.29 8.63
N ALA A 25 13.34 45.80 7.83
CA ALA A 25 13.26 44.42 7.39
C ALA A 25 13.71 44.28 5.92
N ILE A 26 14.80 43.52 5.71
CA ILE A 26 15.41 43.30 4.40
C ILE A 26 15.33 41.81 4.04
N ALA A 27 14.67 41.48 2.92
CA ALA A 27 14.68 40.14 2.35
C ALA A 27 15.77 40.05 1.28
N HIS A 28 16.62 39.02 1.35
CA HIS A 28 17.78 38.85 0.49
C HIS A 28 17.80 37.48 -0.19
N GLN A 29 18.13 37.46 -1.48
CA GLN A 29 18.46 36.27 -2.24
C GLN A 29 19.42 36.61 -3.38
N ASN A 30 20.71 36.28 -3.26
CA ASN A 30 21.74 36.42 -4.32
C ASN A 30 21.92 37.85 -4.90
N GLN A 31 21.69 38.90 -4.10
CA GLN A 31 21.81 40.31 -4.50
C GLN A 31 22.87 41.05 -3.65
N THR A 32 24.07 40.50 -3.57
CA THR A 32 25.02 40.88 -2.51
C THR A 32 25.62 42.27 -2.70
N THR A 33 25.87 42.66 -3.96
CA THR A 33 26.38 44.00 -4.30
C THR A 33 25.37 45.08 -3.93
N GLU A 34 24.11 44.86 -4.25
CA GLU A 34 23.04 45.79 -3.97
C GLU A 34 22.69 45.81 -2.47
N LEU A 35 22.73 44.64 -1.81
CA LEU A 35 22.54 44.53 -0.36
C LEU A 35 23.57 45.38 0.40
N ARG A 36 24.84 45.45 -0.05
CA ARG A 36 25.85 46.33 0.56
C ARG A 36 25.38 47.79 0.59
N ARG A 37 24.81 48.28 -0.53
CA ARG A 37 24.27 49.64 -0.64
C ARG A 37 23.04 49.84 0.25
N SER A 38 22.09 48.91 0.19
CA SER A 38 20.87 48.90 1.01
C SER A 38 21.21 48.97 2.51
N LEU A 39 22.05 48.04 2.99
CA LEU A 39 22.49 47.96 4.39
C LEU A 39 23.28 49.20 4.83
N SER A 40 24.16 49.72 3.97
CA SER A 40 24.91 50.95 4.26
C SER A 40 23.98 52.16 4.51
N SER A 41 22.89 52.27 3.74
CA SER A 41 21.91 53.35 3.93
C SER A 41 21.06 53.18 5.19
N ALA A 42 20.68 51.94 5.51
CA ALA A 42 19.97 51.60 6.74
C ALA A 42 20.82 51.92 7.98
N LEU A 43 22.11 51.59 7.98
CA LEU A 43 23.04 51.86 9.09
C LEU A 43 23.28 53.36 9.34
N LYS A 44 23.02 54.23 8.35
CA LYS A 44 23.16 55.68 8.46
C LYS A 44 21.93 56.38 9.03
N GLN A 45 20.79 55.70 9.16
CA GLN A 45 19.57 56.31 9.69
C GLN A 45 19.76 56.81 11.13
N THR A 46 19.21 57.99 11.44
CA THR A 46 19.27 58.58 12.78
C THR A 46 18.70 57.65 13.85
N LEU A 47 17.55 57.03 13.59
CA LEU A 47 16.92 56.08 14.50
C LEU A 47 17.80 54.85 14.78
N VAL A 48 18.59 54.40 13.81
CA VAL A 48 19.55 53.31 14.03
C VAL A 48 20.70 53.80 14.91
N LYS A 49 21.28 54.99 14.66
CA LYS A 49 22.34 55.54 15.53
C LYS A 49 21.88 55.77 16.98
N GLN A 50 20.61 56.11 17.17
CA GLN A 50 19.98 56.29 18.49
C GLN A 50 19.58 54.97 19.15
N ALA A 51 19.64 53.83 18.45
CA ALA A 51 19.13 52.52 18.86
C ALA A 51 17.61 52.47 19.11
N VAL A 52 16.87 53.34 18.42
CA VAL A 52 15.40 53.27 18.30
C VAL A 52 15.00 52.27 17.20
N ALA A 53 15.84 52.12 16.17
CA ALA A 53 15.66 51.16 15.09
C ALA A 53 16.76 50.08 15.06
N GLN A 54 16.36 48.84 14.74
CA GLN A 54 17.26 47.71 14.45
C GLN A 54 17.07 47.23 13.00
N ILE A 55 18.01 46.43 12.49
CA ILE A 55 17.98 45.92 11.12
C ILE A 55 17.95 44.40 11.17
N VAL A 56 17.04 43.78 10.40
CA VAL A 56 17.01 42.32 10.20
C VAL A 56 17.14 42.02 8.73
N ILE A 57 18.07 41.12 8.42
CA ILE A 57 18.26 40.57 7.08
C ILE A 57 17.83 39.11 7.11
N LEU A 58 16.89 38.73 6.23
CA LEU A 58 16.51 37.34 6.00
C LEU A 58 17.08 36.84 4.68
N ASP A 59 17.97 35.85 4.75
CA ASP A 59 18.48 35.12 3.61
C ASP A 59 17.55 33.96 3.23
N ASP A 60 16.98 34.00 2.01
CA ASP A 60 16.15 32.94 1.41
C ASP A 60 16.97 32.08 0.45
N GLN A 61 17.86 31.25 1.00
CA GLN A 61 18.66 30.26 0.26
C GLN A 61 19.65 30.86 -0.76
N SER A 62 20.41 31.91 -0.40
CA SER A 62 21.50 32.41 -1.26
C SER A 62 22.65 31.41 -1.43
N GLU A 63 23.46 31.61 -2.46
CA GLU A 63 24.66 30.83 -2.74
C GLU A 63 25.69 30.94 -1.60
N LYS A 64 26.46 29.87 -1.39
CA LYS A 64 27.48 29.84 -0.33
C LYS A 64 28.51 30.98 -0.54
N GLY A 65 28.89 31.65 0.56
CA GLY A 65 29.91 32.70 0.55
C GLY A 65 29.40 34.13 0.33
N TRP A 66 28.08 34.35 0.22
CA TRP A 66 27.54 35.71 0.07
C TRP A 66 27.90 36.63 1.26
N GLN A 67 27.93 36.06 2.48
CA GLN A 67 28.23 36.78 3.72
C GLN A 67 29.62 37.40 3.73
N ASP A 68 30.62 36.68 3.20
CA ASP A 68 32.04 37.07 3.23
C ASP A 68 32.27 38.42 2.52
N SER A 69 31.49 38.72 1.49
CA SER A 69 31.65 39.94 0.69
C SER A 69 31.11 41.22 1.35
N ILE A 70 30.33 41.09 2.43
CA ILE A 70 29.73 42.20 3.19
C ILE A 70 29.87 42.05 4.71
N GLU A 71 30.81 41.22 5.14
CA GLU A 71 31.04 40.84 6.55
C GLU A 71 31.20 42.07 7.47
N ASP A 72 31.88 43.11 6.99
CA ASP A 72 32.08 44.38 7.70
C ASP A 72 30.76 45.02 8.14
N LEU A 73 29.76 45.03 7.25
CA LEU A 73 28.44 45.60 7.55
C LEU A 73 27.56 44.62 8.33
N LEU A 74 27.69 43.32 8.05
CA LEU A 74 26.96 42.27 8.75
C LEU A 74 27.35 42.19 10.23
N ASN A 75 28.57 42.60 10.61
CA ASN A 75 29.05 42.62 11.99
C ASN A 75 28.58 43.82 12.82
N GLU A 76 27.90 44.80 12.22
CA GLU A 76 27.40 45.98 12.94
C GLU A 76 26.45 45.59 14.10
N PRO A 77 26.52 46.27 15.28
CA PRO A 77 25.76 45.88 16.47
C PRO A 77 24.23 45.98 16.35
N SER A 78 23.72 46.65 15.32
CA SER A 78 22.28 46.83 15.05
C SER A 78 21.68 45.75 14.14
N VAL A 79 22.51 44.87 13.58
CA VAL A 79 22.12 43.91 12.54
C VAL A 79 21.90 42.52 13.11
N THR A 80 20.71 41.97 12.86
CA THR A 80 20.32 40.57 13.06
C THR A 80 20.27 39.86 11.71
N ILE A 81 20.77 38.63 11.64
CA ILE A 81 20.81 37.81 10.43
C ILE A 81 20.00 36.54 10.65
N LEU A 82 19.01 36.34 9.79
CA LEU A 82 18.15 35.16 9.73
C LEU A 82 18.40 34.41 8.42
N THR A 83 18.17 33.11 8.43
CA THR A 83 18.08 32.28 7.23
C THR A 83 16.81 31.43 7.28
N ALA A 84 16.15 31.24 6.14
CA ALA A 84 14.97 30.39 6.01
C ALA A 84 14.82 29.82 4.59
N GLU A 85 13.96 28.81 4.45
CA GLU A 85 13.52 28.23 3.19
C GLU A 85 12.13 28.78 2.83
N CYS A 86 12.03 30.01 2.32
CA CYS A 86 10.75 30.67 2.02
C CYS A 86 10.28 30.37 0.58
N GLY A 87 11.20 30.43 -0.39
CA GLY A 87 10.98 30.05 -1.79
C GLY A 87 10.21 31.07 -2.64
N SER A 88 9.98 32.28 -2.14
CA SER A 88 9.41 33.40 -2.90
C SER A 88 9.56 34.72 -2.13
N PRO A 89 9.67 35.88 -2.80
CA PRO A 89 9.77 37.18 -2.14
C PRO A 89 8.61 37.48 -1.16
N ALA A 90 7.36 37.20 -1.55
CA ALA A 90 6.20 37.38 -0.68
C ALA A 90 6.30 36.59 0.63
N ARG A 91 6.75 35.32 0.54
CA ARG A 91 6.96 34.46 1.72
C ARG A 91 8.14 34.92 2.58
N ALA A 92 9.24 35.36 1.98
CA ALA A 92 10.38 35.91 2.72
C ALA A 92 9.98 37.17 3.50
N ARG A 93 9.19 38.06 2.90
CA ARG A 93 8.65 39.23 3.61
C ARG A 93 7.69 38.83 4.72
N ASN A 94 6.78 37.89 4.46
CA ASN A 94 5.89 37.35 5.50
C ASN A 94 6.66 36.70 6.64
N GLN A 95 7.79 36.05 6.34
CA GLN A 95 8.65 35.45 7.34
C GLN A 95 9.28 36.49 8.27
N LEU A 96 9.72 37.61 7.72
CA LEU A 96 10.19 38.75 8.51
C LEU A 96 9.08 39.31 9.42
N LEU A 97 7.85 39.43 8.91
CA LEU A 97 6.69 39.85 9.71
C LEU A 97 6.36 38.85 10.83
N ASP A 98 6.36 37.54 10.54
CA ASP A 98 6.12 36.50 11.53
C ASP A 98 7.20 36.46 12.62
N TRP A 99 8.45 36.73 12.25
CA TRP A 99 9.55 36.85 13.21
C TRP A 99 9.41 38.11 14.07
N ALA A 100 9.03 39.24 13.45
CA ALA A 100 8.82 40.52 14.10
C ALA A 100 7.65 40.49 15.11
N ASP A 101 6.56 39.79 14.79
CA ASP A 101 5.40 39.62 15.68
C ASP A 101 5.78 38.96 17.02
N LYS A 102 6.83 38.11 17.01
CA LYS A 102 7.34 37.37 18.17
C LYS A 102 8.34 38.16 19.01
N GLN A 103 8.81 39.32 18.54
CA GLN A 103 9.75 40.16 19.29
C GLN A 103 9.02 41.02 20.32
N VAL A 104 9.66 41.22 21.47
CA VAL A 104 9.15 42.08 22.55
C VAL A 104 9.60 43.52 22.32
N GLY A 105 8.69 44.48 22.46
CA GLY A 105 9.00 45.91 22.34
C GLY A 105 9.02 46.46 20.91
N LEU A 106 8.92 45.60 19.88
CA LEU A 106 8.85 46.04 18.50
C LEU A 106 7.43 46.51 18.14
N GLU A 107 7.31 47.73 17.61
CA GLU A 107 6.04 48.40 17.31
C GLU A 107 5.85 48.64 15.80
N TRP A 108 6.93 48.93 15.07
CA TRP A 108 6.88 49.30 13.65
C TRP A 108 7.90 48.54 12.82
N ILE A 109 7.52 48.18 11.59
CA ILE A 109 8.33 47.41 10.65
C ILE A 109 8.37 48.16 9.33
N ALA A 110 9.52 48.74 8.99
CA ALA A 110 9.79 49.37 7.71
C ALA A 110 10.38 48.36 6.73
N ARG A 111 9.79 48.25 5.54
CA ARG A 111 10.34 47.45 4.45
C ARG A 111 11.49 48.19 3.78
N LEU A 112 12.54 47.46 3.45
CA LEU A 112 13.59 47.88 2.53
C LEU A 112 13.98 46.67 1.67
N ASP A 113 13.81 46.75 0.35
CA ASP A 113 14.27 45.67 -0.52
C ASP A 113 15.82 45.70 -0.61
N ALA A 114 16.43 44.53 -0.86
CA ALA A 114 17.89 44.40 -0.88
C ALA A 114 18.54 45.19 -2.03
N ASP A 115 17.79 45.51 -3.09
CA ASP A 115 18.26 46.30 -4.23
C ASP A 115 17.97 47.81 -4.15
N ASP A 116 17.28 48.25 -3.10
CA ASP A 116 16.92 49.64 -2.83
C ASP A 116 17.86 50.31 -1.81
N GLU A 117 17.71 51.62 -1.63
CA GLU A 117 18.50 52.43 -0.69
C GLU A 117 17.59 53.44 0.02
N LEU A 118 17.78 53.70 1.32
CA LEU A 118 17.08 54.81 1.98
C LEU A 118 17.63 56.15 1.47
N ALA A 119 16.73 57.08 1.11
CA ALA A 119 17.10 58.27 0.33
C ALA A 119 17.87 59.32 1.16
N GLU A 120 17.49 59.49 2.43
CA GLU A 120 18.06 60.46 3.35
C GLU A 120 18.29 59.85 4.73
N ILE A 121 19.16 60.45 5.55
CA ILE A 121 19.47 59.93 6.90
C ILE A 121 18.28 60.02 7.89
N HIS A 122 17.27 60.85 7.57
CA HIS A 122 16.05 61.05 8.36
C HIS A 122 14.81 60.39 7.71
N SER A 123 14.97 59.60 6.64
CA SER A 123 13.85 58.98 5.91
C SER A 123 12.95 58.12 6.81
N LEU A 124 13.56 57.28 7.65
CA LEU A 124 12.78 56.43 8.57
C LEU A 124 12.15 57.23 9.72
N GLU A 125 12.84 58.26 10.21
CA GLU A 125 12.36 59.16 11.26
C GLU A 125 11.10 59.91 10.83
N ALA A 126 11.04 60.37 9.57
CA ALA A 126 9.86 61.02 9.01
C ALA A 126 8.63 60.09 8.99
N LEU A 127 8.82 58.81 8.65
CA LEU A 127 7.75 57.81 8.69
C LEU A 127 7.30 57.53 10.12
N LEU A 128 8.21 57.46 11.09
CA LEU A 128 7.89 57.27 12.50
C LEU A 128 7.08 58.45 13.07
N ASN A 129 7.47 59.69 12.79
CA ASN A 129 6.74 60.87 13.27
C ASN A 129 5.31 60.93 12.71
N ALA A 130 5.06 60.37 11.53
CA ALA A 130 3.71 60.27 10.97
C ALA A 130 2.80 59.26 11.71
N THR A 131 3.33 58.52 12.70
CA THR A 131 2.57 57.54 13.50
C THR A 131 1.96 58.10 14.77
N ASP A 132 2.20 59.37 15.12
CA ASP A 132 1.78 60.00 16.39
C ASP A 132 0.25 59.97 16.66
N CYS A 133 -0.57 59.63 15.68
CA CYS A 133 -1.99 59.33 15.86
C CYS A 133 -2.20 57.88 16.35
N HIS A 134 -2.91 57.69 17.47
CA HIS A 134 -3.15 56.39 18.11
C HIS A 134 -3.70 55.29 17.18
N ASP A 135 -4.46 55.66 16.15
CA ASP A 135 -5.13 54.72 15.23
C ASP A 135 -4.30 54.37 13.98
N THR A 136 -3.07 54.89 13.86
CA THR A 136 -2.22 54.59 12.70
C THR A 136 -1.84 53.11 12.70
N VAL A 137 -1.98 52.46 11.54
CA VAL A 137 -1.58 51.06 11.29
C VAL A 137 -0.52 50.92 10.20
N ALA A 138 -0.40 51.91 9.31
CA ALA A 138 0.62 51.93 8.26
C ALA A 138 0.96 53.35 7.80
N VAL A 139 2.20 53.53 7.37
CA VAL A 139 2.70 54.78 6.76
C VAL A 139 3.36 54.46 5.43
N VAL A 140 3.03 55.23 4.39
CA VAL A 140 3.56 55.07 3.03
C VAL A 140 4.42 56.28 2.68
N GLY A 141 5.70 56.04 2.35
CA GLY A 141 6.64 57.09 1.94
C GLY A 141 6.70 57.30 0.43
N SER A 142 7.18 58.47 0.02
CA SER A 142 7.55 58.75 -1.38
C SER A 142 8.93 58.18 -1.72
N ASN A 143 9.24 57.95 -3.00
CA ASN A 143 10.56 57.49 -3.42
C ASN A 143 11.10 58.17 -4.67
N ALA A 144 12.43 58.27 -4.76
CA ALA A 144 13.12 58.48 -6.01
C ALA A 144 13.12 57.17 -6.82
N LEU A 145 13.32 57.27 -8.13
CA LEU A 145 13.41 56.10 -9.01
C LEU A 145 14.79 56.02 -9.64
N ARG A 146 15.36 54.81 -9.70
CA ARG A 146 16.67 54.52 -10.27
C ARG A 146 16.51 53.54 -11.42
N LEU A 147 17.16 53.83 -12.54
CA LEU A 147 17.29 52.94 -13.69
C LEU A 147 18.79 52.74 -13.98
N GLY A 148 19.31 51.54 -13.67
CA GLY A 148 20.75 51.30 -13.63
C GLY A 148 21.41 52.16 -12.54
N GLU A 149 22.42 52.95 -12.88
CA GLU A 149 23.07 53.88 -11.93
C GLU A 149 22.46 55.29 -11.94
N ARG A 150 21.47 55.57 -12.80
CA ARG A 150 20.88 56.91 -12.95
C ARG A 150 19.62 57.06 -12.10
N ILE A 151 19.58 58.10 -11.26
CA ILE A 151 18.35 58.56 -10.58
C ILE A 151 17.54 59.43 -11.55
N LEU A 152 16.25 59.14 -11.67
CA LEU A 152 15.31 59.87 -12.51
C LEU A 152 14.98 61.24 -11.90
N PRO A 153 14.68 62.26 -12.73
CA PRO A 153 14.48 63.64 -12.24
C PRO A 153 13.13 63.85 -11.52
N TRP A 154 12.29 62.82 -11.45
CA TRP A 154 10.98 62.87 -10.83
C TRP A 154 10.85 61.76 -9.78
N ALA A 155 10.03 62.02 -8.76
CA ALA A 155 9.77 61.11 -7.65
C ALA A 155 8.38 60.48 -7.77
N ASN A 156 8.23 59.26 -7.27
CA ASN A 156 6.93 58.65 -7.06
C ASN A 156 6.41 59.11 -5.69
N ARG A 157 5.42 60.01 -5.68
CA ARG A 157 4.92 60.66 -4.47
C ARG A 157 3.81 59.85 -3.83
N ALA A 158 3.88 59.67 -2.51
CA ALA A 158 2.78 59.20 -1.69
C ALA A 158 1.82 60.37 -1.41
N ASP A 159 0.79 60.48 -2.24
CA ASP A 159 -0.25 61.51 -2.15
C ASP A 159 -1.48 60.97 -1.41
N ALA A 160 -1.89 61.67 -0.34
CA ALA A 160 -3.04 61.28 0.46
C ALA A 160 -4.35 61.31 -0.34
N GLU A 161 -4.52 62.29 -1.24
CA GLU A 161 -5.75 62.45 -2.02
C GLU A 161 -5.91 61.34 -3.07
N GLU A 162 -4.79 60.87 -3.63
CA GLU A 162 -4.78 59.78 -4.61
C GLU A 162 -4.94 58.40 -3.94
N LEU A 163 -4.34 58.20 -2.77
CA LEU A 163 -4.18 56.87 -2.18
C LEU A 163 -5.24 56.51 -1.13
N LEU A 164 -5.69 57.44 -0.30
CA LEU A 164 -6.46 57.11 0.91
C LEU A 164 -7.98 57.02 0.67
N ASP A 165 -8.49 57.55 -0.43
CA ASP A 165 -9.89 57.34 -0.86
C ASP A 165 -10.01 56.14 -1.80
N LEU A 166 -11.00 55.27 -1.57
CA LEU A 166 -11.17 54.04 -2.36
C LEU A 166 -11.48 54.32 -3.84
N ASN A 167 -12.25 55.35 -4.16
CA ASN A 167 -12.59 55.66 -5.56
C ASN A 167 -11.38 56.23 -6.29
N ASN A 168 -10.64 57.15 -5.65
CA ASN A 168 -9.40 57.70 -6.18
C ASN A 168 -8.34 56.62 -6.34
N LEU A 169 -8.15 55.74 -5.35
CA LEU A 169 -7.25 54.60 -5.41
C LEU A 169 -7.63 53.66 -6.57
N THR A 170 -8.92 53.36 -6.73
CA THR A 170 -9.42 52.51 -7.83
C THR A 170 -9.11 53.13 -9.18
N ALA A 171 -9.33 54.44 -9.35
CA ALA A 171 -9.03 55.17 -10.57
C ALA A 171 -7.51 55.21 -10.84
N TYR A 172 -6.71 55.45 -9.81
CA TYR A 172 -5.24 55.47 -9.89
C TYR A 172 -4.70 54.11 -10.33
N VAL A 173 -5.16 53.01 -9.71
CA VAL A 173 -4.73 51.66 -10.06
C VAL A 173 -5.13 51.27 -11.48
N LYS A 174 -6.32 51.68 -11.95
CA LYS A 174 -6.72 51.47 -13.34
C LYS A 174 -5.75 52.16 -14.31
N ARG A 175 -5.47 53.45 -14.11
CA ARG A 175 -4.60 54.21 -15.01
C ARG A 175 -3.24 53.54 -15.21
N PHE A 176 -2.55 53.14 -14.14
CA PHE A 176 -1.23 52.50 -14.32
C PHE A 176 -1.33 51.04 -14.78
N SER A 177 -2.40 50.32 -14.45
CA SER A 177 -2.60 48.95 -14.92
C SER A 177 -2.84 48.86 -16.43
N PHE A 178 -3.39 49.92 -17.03
CA PHE A 178 -3.63 50.03 -18.47
C PHE A 178 -2.58 50.88 -19.21
N GLY A 179 -1.54 51.35 -18.52
CA GLY A 179 -0.44 52.12 -19.13
C GLY A 179 -0.78 53.58 -19.44
N GLU A 180 -1.85 54.12 -18.86
CA GLU A 180 -2.26 55.52 -19.00
C GLU A 180 -1.43 56.47 -18.12
N GLN A 181 -0.66 55.93 -17.17
CA GLN A 181 0.33 56.66 -16.39
C GLN A 181 1.56 55.80 -16.11
N GLU A 182 2.73 56.44 -15.99
CA GLU A 182 4.00 55.75 -15.70
C GLU A 182 4.20 55.44 -14.21
N ARG A 183 3.53 56.18 -13.31
CA ARG A 183 3.66 56.03 -11.86
C ARG A 183 2.77 54.91 -11.33
N GLU A 184 3.35 53.99 -10.57
CA GLU A 184 2.64 52.97 -9.79
C GLU A 184 2.49 53.39 -8.33
N LEU A 185 1.78 52.59 -7.53
CA LEU A 185 1.70 52.84 -6.09
C LEU A 185 3.12 52.81 -5.47
N PRO A 186 3.42 53.68 -4.50
CA PRO A 186 4.65 53.61 -3.70
C PRO A 186 4.60 52.47 -2.66
N SER A 187 4.14 51.28 -3.07
CA SER A 187 3.88 50.09 -2.24
C SER A 187 5.11 49.51 -1.54
N CYS A 188 6.30 49.75 -2.08
CA CYS A 188 7.57 49.30 -1.49
C CYS A 188 7.99 50.14 -0.28
N ASN A 189 7.45 51.35 -0.13
CA ASN A 189 7.89 52.33 0.86
C ASN A 189 7.03 52.29 2.12
N LEU A 190 6.85 51.09 2.65
CA LEU A 190 5.79 50.80 3.61
C LEU A 190 6.38 50.54 5.00
N MET A 191 5.88 51.29 5.99
CA MET A 191 6.08 50.99 7.40
C MET A 191 4.77 50.51 8.03
N LEU A 192 4.80 49.34 8.64
CA LEU A 192 3.64 48.63 9.17
C LEU A 192 3.67 48.56 10.68
N LYS A 193 2.51 48.71 11.32
CA LYS A 193 2.36 48.39 12.73
C LYS A 193 2.54 46.88 12.94
N ASN A 194 3.34 46.52 13.94
CA ASN A 194 3.59 45.13 14.30
C ASN A 194 2.29 44.44 14.74
N ARG A 195 2.19 43.12 14.54
CA ARG A 195 1.04 42.28 14.95
C ARG A 195 -0.30 42.66 14.34
N LEU A 196 -0.29 43.29 13.16
CA LEU A 196 -1.50 43.64 12.41
C LEU A 196 -2.23 42.42 11.81
N GLY A 197 -1.53 41.28 11.67
CA GLY A 197 -2.08 40.04 11.09
C GLY A 197 -2.27 40.07 9.56
N LEU A 198 -1.91 41.16 8.89
CA LEU A 198 -1.89 41.23 7.43
C LEU A 198 -0.55 40.72 6.88
N ARG A 199 -0.63 40.04 5.74
CA ARG A 199 0.50 39.38 5.06
C ARG A 199 0.43 39.63 3.56
N TYR A 200 1.60 39.64 2.92
CA TYR A 200 1.72 39.70 1.46
C TYR A 200 1.05 38.46 0.84
N PRO A 201 0.14 38.63 -0.13
CA PRO A 201 -0.40 37.50 -0.85
C PRO A 201 0.70 36.83 -1.68
N ASN A 202 0.62 35.51 -1.81
CA ASN A 202 1.60 34.74 -2.58
C ASN A 202 1.32 34.85 -4.09
N THR A 203 1.57 36.01 -4.67
CA THR A 203 1.52 36.28 -6.11
C THR A 203 2.92 36.39 -6.71
N ARG A 204 3.06 36.15 -8.02
CA ARG A 204 4.36 36.24 -8.72
C ARG A 204 4.83 37.69 -8.92
N SER A 205 3.94 38.66 -8.80
CA SER A 205 4.21 40.09 -8.92
C SER A 205 3.07 40.87 -8.25
N ALA A 206 3.33 42.14 -7.90
CA ALA A 206 2.39 43.11 -7.33
C ALA A 206 1.82 42.71 -5.95
N GLU A 207 2.45 41.77 -5.23
CA GLU A 207 2.05 41.34 -3.90
C GLU A 207 1.98 42.50 -2.89
N ASP A 208 2.86 43.47 -3.06
CA ASP A 208 2.97 44.67 -2.26
C ASP A 208 1.88 45.69 -2.59
N HIS A 209 1.56 45.88 -3.88
CA HIS A 209 0.39 46.65 -4.31
C HIS A 209 -0.89 46.08 -3.69
N TRP A 210 -1.03 44.76 -3.71
CA TRP A 210 -2.15 44.08 -3.06
C TRP A 210 -2.20 44.31 -1.55
N LEU A 211 -1.05 44.23 -0.86
CA LEU A 211 -0.99 44.49 0.59
C LEU A 211 -1.38 45.93 0.92
N LEU A 212 -0.82 46.91 0.19
CA LEU A 212 -1.13 48.33 0.39
C LEU A 212 -2.61 48.62 0.16
N CYS A 213 -3.19 48.14 -0.95
CA CYS A 213 -4.61 48.29 -1.21
C CYS A 213 -5.46 47.64 -0.10
N ASN A 214 -5.08 46.46 0.39
CA ASN A 214 -5.78 45.79 1.49
C ASN A 214 -5.71 46.57 2.80
N LEU A 215 -4.59 47.23 3.10
CA LEU A 215 -4.44 48.11 4.26
C LEU A 215 -5.41 49.28 4.19
N ILE A 216 -5.44 50.00 3.06
CA ILE A 216 -6.32 51.14 2.84
C ILE A 216 -7.79 50.72 2.91
N ILE A 217 -8.15 49.58 2.31
CA ILE A 217 -9.54 49.09 2.32
C ILE A 217 -10.02 48.71 3.72
N LYS A 218 -9.16 48.08 4.53
CA LYS A 218 -9.51 47.59 5.88
C LYS A 218 -9.40 48.68 6.95
N TYR A 219 -8.47 49.61 6.79
CA TYR A 219 -8.14 50.66 7.75
C TYR A 219 -8.09 52.02 7.06
N PRO A 220 -9.21 52.51 6.49
CA PRO A 220 -9.24 53.74 5.72
C PRO A 220 -8.69 54.94 6.51
N ASP A 221 -9.02 55.03 7.80
CA ASP A 221 -8.55 56.11 8.68
C ASP A 221 -7.20 55.82 9.36
N GLY A 222 -6.63 54.63 9.14
CA GLY A 222 -5.41 54.16 9.80
C GLY A 222 -4.15 54.21 8.93
N VAL A 223 -4.26 54.56 7.65
CA VAL A 223 -3.10 54.70 6.75
C VAL A 223 -2.70 56.18 6.63
N ARG A 224 -1.40 56.46 6.65
CA ARG A 224 -0.83 57.81 6.48
C ARG A 224 0.17 57.84 5.33
N THR A 225 0.40 59.02 4.76
CA THR A 225 1.37 59.23 3.68
C THR A 225 2.41 60.26 4.07
N VAL A 226 3.66 60.06 3.67
CA VAL A 226 4.76 61.03 3.83
C VAL A 226 5.29 61.42 2.45
N SER A 227 5.04 62.67 2.08
CA SER A 227 5.44 63.20 0.77
C SER A 227 6.93 63.59 0.73
N ASP A 228 7.44 64.20 1.79
CA ASP A 228 8.85 64.59 1.97
C ASP A 228 9.27 64.43 3.46
N PRO A 229 10.55 64.13 3.76
CA PRO A 229 11.62 63.74 2.84
C PRO A 229 11.30 62.42 2.11
N LEU A 230 12.05 62.13 1.04
CA LEU A 230 11.89 60.86 0.32
C LEU A 230 12.29 59.69 1.24
N PHE A 231 11.56 58.58 1.16
CA PHE A 231 11.84 57.38 1.94
C PHE A 231 12.99 56.57 1.34
N CYS A 232 12.90 56.21 0.06
CA CYS A 232 13.90 55.38 -0.61
C CYS A 232 14.24 55.86 -2.03
N ILE A 233 15.34 55.32 -2.56
CA ILE A 233 15.73 55.33 -3.97
C ILE A 233 15.44 53.93 -4.50
N TYR A 234 14.34 53.80 -5.25
CA TYR A 234 13.79 52.52 -5.71
C TYR A 234 14.36 52.09 -7.07
N SER A 235 14.80 50.84 -7.17
CA SER A 235 15.41 50.28 -8.39
C SER A 235 14.37 49.70 -9.36
N LEU A 236 14.27 50.26 -10.57
CA LEU A 236 13.32 49.80 -11.62
C LEU A 236 13.80 48.55 -12.40
N GLY A 237 15.05 48.12 -12.19
CA GLY A 237 15.75 47.13 -13.01
C GLY A 237 15.91 45.73 -12.41
N GLY A 238 15.14 45.37 -11.38
CA GLY A 238 15.25 44.07 -10.72
C GLY A 238 15.09 42.88 -11.68
N LYS A 239 15.86 41.82 -11.47
CA LYS A 239 15.87 40.61 -12.31
C LYS A 239 14.47 39.98 -12.41
N ASP A 240 13.83 39.73 -11.27
CA ASP A 240 12.48 39.17 -11.19
C ASP A 240 11.42 40.04 -11.90
N THR A 241 11.55 41.37 -11.81
CA THR A 241 10.67 42.30 -12.50
C THR A 241 10.81 42.20 -14.01
N THR A 242 12.05 42.06 -14.50
CA THR A 242 12.36 41.90 -15.92
C THR A 242 11.80 40.59 -16.47
N GLU A 243 12.00 39.48 -15.76
CA GLU A 243 11.47 38.16 -16.13
C GLU A 243 9.93 38.16 -16.15
N ASN A 244 9.29 38.77 -15.15
CA ASN A 244 7.82 38.86 -15.09
C ASN A 244 7.23 39.74 -16.21
N ARG A 245 7.94 40.79 -16.64
CA ARG A 245 7.53 41.62 -17.79
C ARG A 245 7.60 40.82 -19.09
N GLN A 246 8.71 40.10 -19.31
CA GLN A 246 8.88 39.25 -20.50
C GLN A 246 7.81 38.14 -20.57
N ALA A 247 7.41 37.59 -19.43
CA ALA A 247 6.38 36.56 -19.35
C ALA A 247 4.93 37.09 -19.37
N GLY A 248 4.71 38.40 -19.47
CA GLY A 248 3.37 39.05 -19.41
C GLY A 248 2.69 39.03 -18.03
N VAL A 249 3.24 38.29 -17.07
CA VAL A 249 2.73 38.15 -15.68
C VAL A 249 2.61 39.50 -15.00
N TRP A 250 3.57 40.40 -15.24
CA TRP A 250 3.60 41.74 -14.66
C TRP A 250 2.33 42.55 -14.96
N HIS A 251 1.87 42.55 -16.22
CA HIS A 251 0.68 43.28 -16.66
C HIS A 251 -0.60 42.61 -16.13
N ASP A 252 -0.64 41.28 -16.12
CA ASP A 252 -1.79 40.52 -15.64
C ASP A 252 -2.08 40.78 -14.17
N GLN A 253 -1.08 40.78 -13.29
CA GLN A 253 -1.32 40.99 -11.85
C GLN A 253 -1.88 42.39 -11.54
N ARG A 254 -1.43 43.41 -12.28
CA ARG A 254 -1.92 44.79 -12.15
C ARG A 254 -3.36 44.92 -12.62
N ARG A 255 -3.69 44.37 -13.80
CA ARG A 255 -5.07 44.30 -14.29
C ARG A 255 -6.00 43.55 -13.33
N ARG A 256 -5.51 42.49 -12.68
CA ARG A 256 -6.28 41.74 -11.66
C ARG A 256 -6.57 42.58 -10.42
N LEU A 257 -5.58 43.35 -9.94
CA LEU A 257 -5.78 44.29 -8.83
C LEU A 257 -6.81 45.37 -9.19
N ALA A 258 -6.68 45.98 -10.37
CA ALA A 258 -7.64 46.98 -10.87
C ALA A 258 -9.07 46.42 -10.94
N TYR A 259 -9.23 45.19 -11.44
CA TYR A 259 -10.52 44.51 -11.52
C TYR A 259 -11.11 44.25 -10.12
N PHE A 260 -10.29 43.79 -9.17
CA PHE A 260 -10.72 43.58 -7.79
C PHE A 260 -11.22 44.87 -7.15
N LEU A 261 -10.45 45.96 -7.23
CA LEU A 261 -10.81 47.25 -6.64
C LEU A 261 -12.11 47.80 -7.23
N ASP A 262 -12.26 47.74 -8.56
CA ASP A 262 -13.48 48.15 -9.24
C ASP A 262 -14.70 47.35 -8.76
N LYS A 263 -14.56 46.03 -8.69
CA LYS A 263 -15.64 45.14 -8.25
C LYS A 263 -15.99 45.38 -6.78
N LEU A 264 -15.00 45.57 -5.91
CA LEU A 264 -15.19 45.84 -4.50
C LEU A 264 -15.86 47.21 -4.27
N SER A 265 -15.44 48.26 -4.98
CA SER A 265 -16.05 49.59 -4.90
C SER A 265 -17.54 49.53 -5.27
N ARG A 266 -17.89 48.86 -6.37
CA ARG A 266 -19.30 48.65 -6.76
C ARG A 266 -20.09 47.85 -5.72
N LEU A 267 -19.50 46.84 -5.11
CA LEU A 267 -20.16 46.04 -4.07
C LEU A 267 -20.34 46.82 -2.77
N LYS A 268 -19.39 47.67 -2.36
CA LYS A 268 -19.55 48.54 -1.18
C LYS A 268 -20.68 49.58 -1.36
N GLN A 269 -21.01 49.94 -2.59
CA GLN A 269 -22.18 50.77 -2.90
C GLN A 269 -23.52 50.01 -2.74
N THR A 270 -23.47 48.68 -2.64
CA THR A 270 -24.62 47.86 -2.27
C THR A 270 -24.66 47.67 -0.75
N ASN A 271 -25.83 47.71 -0.12
CA ASN A 271 -25.97 47.53 1.34
C ASN A 271 -25.80 46.05 1.78
N ARG A 272 -24.85 45.33 1.15
CA ARG A 272 -24.56 43.92 1.38
C ARG A 272 -23.46 43.76 2.42
N GLN A 273 -23.60 42.76 3.28
CA GLN A 273 -22.58 42.43 4.27
C GLN A 273 -21.43 41.64 3.64
N ILE A 274 -20.34 42.32 3.28
CA ILE A 274 -19.13 41.67 2.79
C ILE A 274 -18.47 40.92 3.95
N LEU A 275 -18.23 39.62 3.76
CA LEU A 275 -17.62 38.73 4.76
C LEU A 275 -16.11 38.59 4.57
N GLY A 276 -15.63 38.74 3.33
CA GLY A 276 -14.22 38.65 3.01
C GLY A 276 -13.95 38.73 1.52
N TYR A 277 -12.69 38.88 1.16
CA TYR A 277 -12.23 38.87 -0.22
C TYR A 277 -10.81 38.30 -0.25
N GLY A 278 -10.52 37.53 -1.29
CA GLY A 278 -9.22 36.91 -1.51
C GLY A 278 -8.81 37.01 -2.97
N MET A 279 -7.80 36.24 -3.35
CA MET A 279 -7.27 36.22 -4.73
C MET A 279 -8.19 35.50 -5.73
N GLU A 280 -9.23 34.82 -5.24
CA GLU A 280 -10.18 34.06 -6.07
C GLU A 280 -11.52 34.76 -6.26
N GLY A 281 -11.92 35.65 -5.35
CA GLY A 281 -13.24 36.27 -5.37
C GLY A 281 -13.58 37.06 -4.12
N ILE A 282 -14.80 37.60 -4.10
CA ILE A 282 -15.39 38.36 -2.99
C ILE A 282 -16.56 37.55 -2.42
N VAL A 283 -16.67 37.52 -1.09
CA VAL A 283 -17.69 36.77 -0.35
C VAL A 283 -18.58 37.72 0.43
N TRP A 284 -19.90 37.54 0.35
CA TRP A 284 -20.87 38.30 1.14
C TRP A 284 -22.05 37.44 1.59
N CYS A 285 -22.78 37.90 2.60
CA CYS A 285 -24.04 37.30 3.05
C CYS A 285 -25.23 37.96 2.34
N GLN A 286 -26.18 37.16 1.88
CA GLN A 286 -27.44 37.61 1.30
C GLN A 286 -28.56 36.59 1.58
N HIS A 287 -29.64 37.01 2.25
CA HIS A 287 -30.83 36.18 2.54
C HIS A 287 -30.53 34.80 3.19
N HIS A 288 -29.61 34.73 4.16
CA HIS A 288 -29.12 33.48 4.80
C HIS A 288 -28.29 32.55 3.89
N GLU A 289 -27.90 33.03 2.71
CA GLU A 289 -26.90 32.39 1.85
C GLU A 289 -25.57 33.14 1.90
N ILE A 290 -24.48 32.39 1.77
CA ILE A 290 -23.14 32.90 1.54
C ILE A 290 -22.87 32.82 0.05
N ILE A 291 -22.54 33.95 -0.56
CA ILE A 291 -22.24 34.04 -1.99
C ILE A 291 -20.75 34.34 -2.15
N LYS A 292 -20.02 33.44 -2.81
CA LYS A 292 -18.66 33.69 -3.30
C LYS A 292 -18.75 33.95 -4.80
N ASP A 293 -18.38 35.15 -5.20
CA ASP A 293 -18.36 35.60 -6.59
C ASP A 293 -16.93 35.60 -7.08
N PHE A 294 -16.62 34.67 -7.98
CA PHE A 294 -15.26 34.45 -8.43
C PHE A 294 -14.78 35.61 -9.31
N TYR A 295 -13.47 35.71 -9.50
CA TYR A 295 -12.90 36.53 -10.55
C TYR A 295 -12.83 35.76 -11.88
N PRO A 296 -12.80 36.44 -13.04
CA PRO A 296 -12.79 35.78 -14.35
C PRO A 296 -11.66 34.76 -14.55
N TRP A 297 -10.53 34.93 -13.85
CA TRP A 297 -9.37 34.04 -13.94
C TRP A 297 -9.35 32.94 -12.87
N ALA A 298 -10.29 32.95 -11.91
CA ALA A 298 -10.25 32.08 -10.74
C ALA A 298 -10.97 30.76 -10.96
N MET A 299 -11.98 30.73 -11.83
CA MET A 299 -12.84 29.56 -12.04
C MET A 299 -13.27 29.44 -13.51
N ALA A 300 -12.93 28.32 -14.17
CA ALA A 300 -13.39 28.00 -15.51
C ALA A 300 -14.58 27.03 -15.50
N ASP A 301 -15.30 26.92 -16.62
CA ASP A 301 -16.46 26.01 -16.76
C ASP A 301 -16.10 24.56 -16.41
N LYS A 302 -14.96 24.07 -16.89
CA LYS A 302 -14.44 22.73 -16.56
C LYS A 302 -14.17 22.51 -15.07
N ASP A 303 -13.81 23.56 -14.34
CA ASP A 303 -13.53 23.48 -12.91
C ASP A 303 -14.84 23.35 -12.13
N VAL A 304 -15.86 24.12 -12.52
CA VAL A 304 -17.21 24.01 -11.97
C VAL A 304 -17.81 22.64 -12.28
N GLU A 305 -17.77 22.16 -13.52
CA GLU A 305 -18.24 20.81 -13.88
C GLU A 305 -17.56 19.69 -13.08
N ARG A 306 -16.27 19.88 -12.74
CA ARG A 306 -15.52 18.94 -11.91
C ARG A 306 -15.97 19.02 -10.44
N LEU A 307 -16.11 20.22 -9.90
CA LEU A 307 -16.52 20.44 -8.51
C LEU A 307 -17.97 20.03 -8.27
N ASP A 308 -18.87 20.34 -9.20
CA ASP A 308 -20.28 19.95 -9.17
C ASP A 308 -20.41 18.42 -9.08
N ARG A 309 -19.70 17.68 -9.95
CA ARG A 309 -19.63 16.21 -9.88
C ARG A 309 -19.01 15.68 -8.58
N LEU A 310 -17.99 16.36 -8.05
CA LEU A 310 -17.30 15.94 -6.83
C LEU A 310 -18.13 16.21 -5.57
N LEU A 311 -19.00 17.23 -5.61
CA LEU A 311 -19.82 17.70 -4.49
C LEU A 311 -21.31 17.42 -4.68
N VAL A 312 -21.69 16.49 -5.57
CA VAL A 312 -23.08 16.00 -5.72
C VAL A 312 -23.63 15.52 -4.38
N SER A 313 -22.81 14.78 -3.62
CA SER A 313 -23.12 14.32 -2.27
C SER A 313 -21.98 14.77 -1.34
N PRO A 314 -21.99 16.04 -0.90
CA PRO A 314 -20.86 16.61 -0.20
C PRO A 314 -20.72 15.99 1.20
N PRO A 315 -19.48 15.87 1.73
CA PRO A 315 -19.24 15.48 3.11
C PRO A 315 -19.91 16.45 4.09
N HIS A 316 -20.17 16.03 5.33
CA HIS A 316 -20.69 16.93 6.36
C HIS A 316 -19.77 18.15 6.59
N SER A 317 -18.46 17.96 6.41
CA SER A 317 -17.45 19.02 6.52
C SER A 317 -17.41 20.03 5.37
N ILE A 318 -18.21 19.87 4.30
CA ILE A 318 -18.31 20.83 3.18
C ILE A 318 -19.79 21.08 2.87
N SER A 319 -20.23 22.34 2.89
CA SER A 319 -21.62 22.65 2.58
C SER A 319 -22.01 22.33 1.14
N ALA A 320 -23.28 21.99 0.91
CA ALA A 320 -23.83 21.89 -0.43
C ALA A 320 -23.67 23.22 -1.19
N VAL A 321 -23.32 23.10 -2.48
CA VAL A 321 -22.95 24.22 -3.33
C VAL A 321 -23.93 24.33 -4.50
N THR A 322 -24.42 25.54 -4.76
CA THR A 322 -25.15 25.87 -5.99
C THR A 322 -24.32 26.79 -6.87
N TRP A 323 -24.13 26.41 -8.13
CA TRP A 323 -23.34 27.17 -9.10
C TRP A 323 -24.22 28.01 -10.02
N ILE A 324 -23.84 29.27 -10.24
CA ILE A 324 -24.56 30.20 -11.14
C ILE A 324 -23.53 30.97 -11.96
N LYS A 325 -23.67 30.98 -13.29
CA LYS A 325 -22.86 31.82 -14.17
C LYS A 325 -23.58 33.14 -14.44
N LYS A 326 -22.93 34.27 -14.16
CA LYS A 326 -23.43 35.64 -14.43
C LYS A 326 -22.35 36.45 -15.12
N ASN A 327 -22.68 37.07 -16.26
CA ASN A 327 -21.74 37.91 -17.03
C ASN A 327 -20.38 37.22 -17.26
N GLU A 328 -20.40 35.97 -17.71
CA GLU A 328 -19.21 35.12 -17.91
C GLU A 328 -18.38 34.81 -16.64
N VAL A 329 -18.91 35.08 -15.45
CA VAL A 329 -18.24 34.82 -14.17
C VAL A 329 -19.08 33.89 -13.31
N TRP A 330 -18.42 32.94 -12.66
CA TRP A 330 -19.09 31.99 -11.76
C TRP A 330 -19.32 32.57 -10.37
N GLN A 331 -20.46 32.20 -9.79
CA GLN A 331 -20.83 32.40 -8.40
C GLN A 331 -21.12 31.03 -7.78
N CYS A 332 -20.66 30.80 -6.57
CA CYS A 332 -21.13 29.70 -5.75
C CYS A 332 -21.93 30.22 -4.57
N ARG A 333 -23.03 29.52 -4.25
CA ARG A 333 -23.86 29.79 -3.09
C ARG A 333 -23.84 28.60 -2.14
N THR A 334 -23.68 28.88 -0.86
CA THR A 334 -23.76 27.89 0.22
C THR A 334 -24.68 28.41 1.34
N PRO A 335 -25.34 27.53 2.09
CA PRO A 335 -26.10 27.96 3.27
C PRO A 335 -25.17 28.59 4.31
N GLN A 336 -25.70 29.58 5.05
CA GLN A 336 -25.00 30.12 6.21
C GLN A 336 -24.96 29.09 7.35
N LEU A 337 -23.75 28.82 7.85
CA LEU A 337 -23.53 27.91 8.97
C LEU A 337 -23.49 28.67 10.29
N ASN A 338 -24.19 28.18 11.32
CA ASN A 338 -23.97 28.64 12.68
C ASN A 338 -22.63 28.07 13.20
N SER A 339 -21.58 28.89 13.16
CA SER A 339 -20.21 28.46 13.43
C SER A 339 -19.33 29.64 13.84
N ARG A 340 -18.18 29.34 14.44
CA ARG A 340 -17.18 30.32 14.87
C ARG A 340 -15.85 30.15 14.15
N ALA A 341 -15.04 31.22 14.15
CA ALA A 341 -13.66 31.15 13.69
C ALA A 341 -12.85 30.14 14.52
N VAL A 342 -11.91 29.47 13.86
CA VAL A 342 -10.98 28.57 14.52
C VAL A 342 -9.94 29.38 15.30
N ALA A 343 -9.73 29.03 16.57
CA ALA A 343 -8.69 29.62 17.42
C ALA A 343 -7.29 29.09 17.05
N THR A 344 -6.25 29.46 17.82
CA THR A 344 -4.89 28.95 17.62
C THR A 344 -4.83 27.41 17.63
N TYR A 345 -5.65 26.74 18.45
CA TYR A 345 -5.70 25.29 18.54
C TYR A 345 -7.07 24.73 18.13
N ILE A 346 -7.06 23.54 17.54
CA ILE A 346 -8.22 22.75 17.14
C ILE A 346 -8.26 21.47 18.00
N PRO A 347 -9.40 21.10 18.60
CA PRO A 347 -9.50 19.82 19.32
C PRO A 347 -9.13 18.63 18.42
N LYS A 348 -8.22 17.75 18.88
CA LYS A 348 -7.75 16.56 18.13
C LYS A 348 -8.92 15.74 17.56
N LYS A 349 -9.98 15.56 18.35
CA LYS A 349 -11.18 14.81 17.95
C LYS A 349 -11.93 15.44 16.76
N ALA A 350 -12.05 16.77 16.73
CA ALA A 350 -12.71 17.49 15.62
C ALA A 350 -11.90 17.36 14.33
N LEU A 351 -10.57 17.55 14.44
CA LEU A 351 -9.62 17.38 13.35
C LEU A 351 -9.64 15.95 12.79
N PHE A 352 -9.61 14.95 13.66
CA PHE A 352 -9.64 13.54 13.26
C PHE A 352 -10.95 13.19 12.51
N ARG A 353 -12.10 13.65 13.03
CA ARG A 353 -13.41 13.47 12.37
C ARG A 353 -13.44 14.11 10.98
N PHE A 354 -12.94 15.34 10.86
CA PHE A 354 -12.85 16.06 9.59
C PHE A 354 -12.04 15.29 8.55
N LEU A 355 -10.85 14.80 8.92
CA LEU A 355 -10.00 14.03 8.00
C LEU A 355 -10.66 12.70 7.60
N VAL A 356 -11.34 12.03 8.53
CA VAL A 356 -12.08 10.78 8.23
C VAL A 356 -13.25 11.03 7.27
N ASP A 357 -14.02 12.11 7.48
CA ASP A 357 -15.17 12.48 6.65
C ASP A 357 -14.74 12.78 5.19
N LEU A 358 -13.68 13.58 5.03
CA LEU A 358 -13.13 13.88 3.71
C LEU A 358 -12.54 12.65 3.00
N TYR A 359 -11.81 11.79 3.73
CA TYR A 359 -11.24 10.57 3.14
C TYR A 359 -12.34 9.63 2.63
N ARG A 360 -13.37 9.38 3.45
CA ARG A 360 -14.50 8.51 3.09
C ARG A 360 -15.31 9.07 1.92
N SER A 361 -15.38 10.40 1.82
CA SER A 361 -16.04 11.10 0.72
C SER A 361 -15.15 11.29 -0.52
N ARG A 362 -13.94 10.70 -0.53
CA ARG A 362 -12.98 10.75 -1.65
C ARG A 362 -12.57 12.18 -2.05
N ILE A 363 -12.41 13.05 -1.05
CA ILE A 363 -12.09 14.48 -1.25
C ILE A 363 -10.82 14.87 -0.48
N CYS A 364 -10.03 15.78 -1.07
CA CYS A 364 -9.01 16.55 -0.39
C CYS A 364 -9.29 18.05 -0.55
N ALA A 365 -9.04 18.82 0.51
CA ALA A 365 -9.00 20.29 0.48
C ALA A 365 -7.55 20.73 0.67
N LEU A 366 -6.92 21.28 -0.38
CA LEU A 366 -5.47 21.54 -0.37
C LEU A 366 -5.09 22.91 0.19
N ASN A 367 -6.03 23.86 0.26
CA ASN A 367 -5.82 25.19 0.83
C ASN A 367 -6.23 25.24 2.31
N ILE A 368 -5.47 24.52 3.15
CA ILE A 368 -5.68 24.47 4.60
C ILE A 368 -5.00 25.65 5.29
N LYS A 369 -5.82 26.52 5.89
CA LYS A 369 -5.45 27.63 6.78
C LYS A 369 -6.63 27.92 7.72
N ARG A 370 -6.40 28.57 8.86
CA ARG A 370 -7.45 28.78 9.88
C ARG A 370 -8.64 29.59 9.34
N ASP A 371 -8.37 30.57 8.48
CA ASP A 371 -9.41 31.40 7.83
C ASP A 371 -10.38 30.62 6.95
N ASN A 372 -9.95 29.47 6.44
CA ASN A 372 -10.74 28.61 5.56
C ASN A 372 -11.55 27.56 6.34
N LEU A 373 -11.48 27.59 7.68
CA LEU A 373 -12.08 26.62 8.56
C LEU A 373 -13.04 27.29 9.56
N ARG A 374 -14.14 26.62 9.86
CA ARG A 374 -15.08 27.02 10.91
C ARG A 374 -15.38 25.85 11.83
N LEU A 375 -15.62 26.15 13.10
CA LEU A 375 -16.02 25.16 14.09
C LEU A 375 -17.46 25.44 14.50
N ASP A 376 -18.35 24.45 14.37
CA ASP A 376 -19.73 24.59 14.84
C ASP A 376 -19.86 24.28 16.34
N ASP A 377 -21.05 24.54 16.90
CA ASP A 377 -21.35 24.35 18.32
C ASP A 377 -21.33 22.88 18.76
N THR A 378 -21.42 21.95 17.81
CA THR A 378 -21.34 20.50 18.05
C THR A 378 -19.90 19.97 18.00
N GLY A 379 -18.93 20.85 17.69
CA GLY A 379 -17.52 20.53 17.58
C GLY A 379 -17.12 19.86 16.25
N HIS A 380 -17.90 20.04 15.18
CA HIS A 380 -17.47 19.64 13.83
C HIS A 380 -16.75 20.79 13.12
N LEU A 381 -15.71 20.41 12.39
CA LEU A 381 -14.92 21.33 11.57
C LEU A 381 -15.51 21.37 10.15
N HIS A 382 -15.65 22.57 9.61
CA HIS A 382 -16.20 22.85 8.28
C HIS A 382 -15.16 23.58 7.43
N TYR A 383 -15.00 23.16 6.18
CA TYR A 383 -14.17 23.84 5.18
C TYR A 383 -15.05 24.76 4.33
N ILE A 384 -14.76 26.06 4.36
CA ILE A 384 -15.62 27.09 3.77
C ILE A 384 -15.05 27.74 2.51
N ASP A 385 -13.80 27.45 2.15
CA ASP A 385 -13.16 28.01 0.96
C ASP A 385 -13.48 27.17 -0.29
N ILE A 386 -14.71 27.29 -0.79
CA ILE A 386 -15.16 26.56 -1.99
C ILE A 386 -14.39 27.08 -3.20
N GLY A 387 -13.65 26.20 -3.87
CA GLY A 387 -12.78 26.58 -4.98
C GLY A 387 -12.04 25.40 -5.59
N LYS A 388 -11.11 25.71 -6.49
CA LYS A 388 -10.34 24.71 -7.26
C LYS A 388 -9.51 23.76 -6.39
N ASP A 389 -9.16 24.20 -5.17
CA ASP A 389 -8.33 23.47 -4.22
C ASP A 389 -9.07 22.30 -3.54
N ILE A 390 -10.39 22.20 -3.73
CA ILE A 390 -11.15 20.98 -3.49
C ILE A 390 -10.92 20.03 -4.67
N CYS A 391 -10.26 18.91 -4.41
CA CYS A 391 -9.89 17.93 -5.42
C CYS A 391 -10.25 16.50 -4.98
N ARG A 392 -10.14 15.56 -5.92
CA ARG A 392 -10.32 14.14 -5.62
C ARG A 392 -9.23 13.67 -4.67
N LEU A 393 -9.58 12.71 -3.82
CA LEU A 393 -8.66 12.06 -2.91
C LEU A 393 -7.44 11.53 -3.65
N SER A 394 -6.27 11.87 -3.14
CA SER A 394 -4.99 11.26 -3.50
C SER A 394 -4.19 11.03 -2.23
N SER A 395 -3.30 10.05 -2.24
CA SER A 395 -2.38 9.77 -1.13
C SER A 395 -1.52 10.99 -0.80
N SER A 396 -1.05 11.72 -1.83
CA SER A 396 -0.28 12.96 -1.69
C SER A 396 -1.10 14.11 -1.14
N GLY A 397 -2.28 14.36 -1.70
CA GLY A 397 -3.17 15.42 -1.22
C GLY A 397 -3.63 15.18 0.22
N PHE A 398 -3.92 13.93 0.59
CA PHE A 398 -4.40 13.59 1.92
C PHE A 398 -3.30 13.71 2.98
N LEU A 399 -2.07 13.28 2.67
CA LEU A 399 -0.91 13.46 3.55
C LEU A 399 -0.64 14.96 3.77
N ASP A 400 -0.66 15.75 2.70
CA ASP A 400 -0.43 17.19 2.76
C ASP A 400 -1.48 17.91 3.61
N MET A 401 -2.77 17.64 3.33
CA MET A 401 -3.89 18.21 4.07
C MET A 401 -3.81 17.85 5.56
N SER A 402 -3.52 16.58 5.87
CA SER A 402 -3.39 16.09 7.25
C SER A 402 -2.22 16.76 7.98
N ALA A 403 -1.06 16.89 7.34
CA ALA A 403 0.14 17.50 7.91
C ALA A 403 -0.07 19.00 8.19
N ARG A 404 -0.65 19.73 7.23
CA ARG A 404 -0.97 21.16 7.42
C ARG A 404 -1.98 21.36 8.55
N LEU A 405 -3.05 20.57 8.55
CA LEU A 405 -4.10 20.67 9.56
C LEU A 405 -3.57 20.29 10.96
N PHE A 406 -2.70 19.27 11.05
CA PHE A 406 -2.03 18.90 12.29
C PHE A 406 -1.10 20.02 12.78
N SER A 407 -0.31 20.61 11.87
CA SER A 407 0.59 21.72 12.18
C SER A 407 -0.14 22.92 12.76
N ILE A 408 -1.19 23.40 12.09
CA ILE A 408 -1.92 24.59 12.56
C ILE A 408 -2.87 24.26 13.73
N GLY A 409 -3.49 23.07 13.73
CA GLY A 409 -4.52 22.72 14.70
C GLY A 409 -3.98 22.17 16.01
N ILE A 410 -2.97 21.30 15.95
CA ILE A 410 -2.44 20.60 17.14
C ILE A 410 -1.20 21.30 17.67
N LEU A 411 -0.25 21.65 16.79
CA LEU A 411 1.00 22.29 17.22
C LEU A 411 0.86 23.80 17.41
N GLY A 412 -0.19 24.42 16.86
CA GLY A 412 -0.41 25.85 16.96
C GLY A 412 0.52 26.68 16.07
N ASN A 413 1.20 26.06 15.10
CA ASN A 413 2.09 26.75 14.17
C ASN A 413 1.34 27.78 13.30
N ASP A 414 2.11 28.69 12.69
CA ASP A 414 1.62 29.66 11.71
C ASP A 414 1.08 28.93 10.46
N ASP A 415 0.07 29.50 9.79
CA ASP A 415 -0.63 28.85 8.68
C ASP A 415 0.28 28.50 7.48
N GLU A 416 1.34 29.28 7.26
CA GLU A 416 2.33 29.07 6.19
C GLU A 416 3.61 28.36 6.66
N GLU A 417 3.66 27.86 7.91
CA GLU A 417 4.82 27.12 8.43
C GLU A 417 5.12 25.92 7.53
N TRP A 418 4.10 25.14 7.17
CA TRP A 418 4.21 23.96 6.34
C TRP A 418 3.50 24.15 5.00
N VAL A 419 4.26 24.43 3.94
CA VAL A 419 3.72 24.53 2.58
C VAL A 419 4.61 23.82 1.56
N ARG A 420 4.08 23.65 0.33
CA ARG A 420 4.90 23.14 -0.77
C ARG A 420 5.95 24.19 -1.17
N ARG A 421 7.23 23.81 -1.03
CA ARG A 421 8.40 24.60 -1.42
C ARG A 421 9.50 23.70 -2.01
N LYS A 422 10.53 24.32 -2.59
CA LYS A 422 11.77 23.63 -2.99
C LYS A 422 12.55 23.33 -1.71
N SER A 423 12.98 22.08 -1.53
CA SER A 423 13.82 21.68 -0.41
C SER A 423 14.73 20.54 -0.86
N TRP A 424 15.87 20.41 -0.19
CA TRP A 424 16.89 19.38 -0.46
C TRP A 424 16.61 18.05 0.26
N ARG A 425 15.70 18.06 1.24
CA ARG A 425 15.23 16.89 1.99
C ARG A 425 14.24 16.08 1.14
N THR A 426 13.92 14.85 1.52
CA THR A 426 12.74 14.15 1.00
C THR A 426 11.48 14.54 1.79
N GLN A 427 10.29 14.30 1.24
CA GLN A 427 9.03 14.63 1.92
C GLN A 427 8.87 13.89 3.25
N ASP A 428 9.24 12.62 3.31
CA ASP A 428 9.18 11.83 4.54
C ASP A 428 10.21 12.27 5.58
N GLU A 429 11.42 12.67 5.16
CA GLU A 429 12.42 13.26 6.06
C GLU A 429 11.91 14.57 6.66
N SER A 430 11.33 15.45 5.84
CA SER A 430 10.78 16.72 6.30
C SER A 430 9.62 16.48 7.26
N LEU A 431 8.61 15.71 6.88
CA LEU A 431 7.45 15.42 7.74
C LEU A 431 7.81 14.67 9.03
N SER A 432 8.89 13.89 9.04
CA SER A 432 9.38 13.22 10.26
C SER A 432 9.89 14.21 11.31
N GLN A 433 10.24 15.44 10.93
CA GLN A 433 10.61 16.50 11.87
C GLN A 433 9.41 17.13 12.57
N MET A 434 8.17 16.91 12.09
CA MET A 434 6.96 17.43 12.72
C MET A 434 6.60 16.58 13.94
N PRO A 435 6.73 17.10 15.18
CA PRO A 435 6.59 16.28 16.39
C PRO A 435 5.20 15.63 16.50
N GLY A 436 5.17 14.31 16.69
CA GLY A 436 3.94 13.53 16.85
C GLY A 436 3.15 13.24 15.57
N PHE A 437 3.44 13.90 14.44
CA PHE A 437 2.66 13.73 13.21
C PHE A 437 2.72 12.31 12.64
N LYS A 438 3.89 11.65 12.68
CA LYS A 438 4.06 10.26 12.23
C LYS A 438 3.08 9.31 12.94
N SER A 439 2.98 9.43 14.27
CA SER A 439 2.08 8.60 15.08
C SER A 439 0.61 8.93 14.80
N PHE A 440 0.28 10.23 14.75
CA PHE A 440 -1.06 10.71 14.41
C PHE A 440 -1.55 10.21 13.05
N TYR A 441 -0.71 10.31 12.02
CA TYR A 441 -1.08 9.88 10.67
C TYR A 441 -1.25 8.35 10.60
N ASN A 442 -0.42 7.59 11.32
CA ASN A 442 -0.56 6.15 11.41
C ASN A 442 -1.85 5.72 12.12
N GLU A 443 -2.22 6.40 13.22
CA GLU A 443 -3.49 6.21 13.91
C GLU A 443 -4.67 6.51 12.96
N LEU A 444 -4.60 7.62 12.22
CA LEU A 444 -5.63 8.03 11.26
C LEU A 444 -5.85 6.99 10.16
N ILE A 445 -4.79 6.59 9.45
CA ILE A 445 -4.90 5.60 8.37
C ILE A 445 -5.36 4.24 8.92
N SER A 446 -4.81 3.77 10.05
CA SER A 446 -5.23 2.49 10.64
C SER A 446 -6.73 2.49 11.01
N SER A 447 -7.24 3.60 11.54
CA SER A 447 -8.66 3.71 11.91
C SER A 447 -9.61 3.65 10.71
N LEU A 448 -9.17 4.10 9.54
CA LEU A 448 -9.95 4.06 8.30
C LEU A 448 -10.14 2.63 7.77
N HIS A 449 -9.30 1.68 8.19
CA HIS A 449 -9.27 0.30 7.69
C HIS A 449 -9.38 -0.77 8.79
N SER A 450 -9.88 -0.42 9.98
CA SER A 450 -9.96 -1.29 11.17
C SER A 450 -10.77 -2.58 10.99
N GLN A 451 -11.82 -2.57 10.16
CA GLN A 451 -12.60 -3.77 9.84
C GLN A 451 -11.76 -4.87 9.17
N SER A 452 -10.72 -4.49 8.43
CA SER A 452 -9.78 -5.44 7.84
C SER A 452 -8.84 -6.06 8.90
N LEU A 453 -8.66 -5.40 10.04
CA LEU A 453 -7.67 -5.76 11.06
C LEU A 453 -8.24 -6.64 12.19
N ALA A 454 -9.56 -6.77 12.32
CA ALA A 454 -10.22 -7.38 13.48
C ALA A 454 -10.63 -8.87 13.32
N ASN A 455 -10.30 -9.52 12.20
CA ASN A 455 -10.77 -10.88 11.91
C ASN A 455 -9.97 -11.95 12.66
N HIS A 456 -10.26 -12.13 13.94
CA HIS A 456 -9.84 -13.30 14.71
C HIS A 456 -10.91 -14.40 14.60
N TYR A 457 -10.53 -15.55 14.02
CA TYR A 457 -11.35 -16.74 14.07
C TYR A 457 -10.90 -17.58 15.27
N SER A 458 -11.82 -17.88 16.18
CA SER A 458 -11.58 -18.84 17.24
C SER A 458 -11.62 -20.25 16.66
N PRO A 459 -10.57 -21.08 16.85
CA PRO A 459 -10.67 -22.48 16.51
C PRO A 459 -11.81 -23.09 17.34
N LEU A 460 -12.68 -23.85 16.68
CA LEU A 460 -13.74 -24.62 17.33
C LEU A 460 -13.09 -25.59 18.33
N LEU A 461 -13.09 -25.20 19.60
CA LEU A 461 -12.84 -26.07 20.73
C LEU A 461 -14.15 -26.80 21.07
N ASN A 462 -14.10 -28.12 21.05
CA ASN A 462 -14.63 -28.98 22.12
C ASN A 462 -14.04 -30.40 21.97
N PRO A 463 -13.75 -31.11 23.07
CA PRO A 463 -13.24 -32.48 23.04
C PRO A 463 -14.39 -33.49 22.94
N LYS A 464 -14.16 -34.59 22.22
CA LYS A 464 -14.93 -35.83 22.35
C LYS A 464 -13.92 -36.98 22.39
N ASP A 465 -14.01 -37.82 23.42
CA ASP A 465 -13.36 -39.14 23.46
C ASP A 465 -13.79 -39.92 22.22
N THR A 466 -12.83 -40.22 21.34
CA THR A 466 -13.06 -41.09 20.17
C THR A 466 -12.54 -42.48 20.52
N GLN A 467 -13.20 -43.54 20.04
CA GLN A 467 -12.74 -44.93 20.21
C GLN A 467 -12.01 -45.45 18.97
N VAL A 468 -11.41 -44.57 18.17
CA VAL A 468 -10.77 -44.92 16.89
C VAL A 468 -9.30 -44.55 16.89
N THR A 469 -8.42 -45.51 16.62
CA THR A 469 -7.01 -45.25 16.29
C THR A 469 -6.83 -45.16 14.77
N LEU A 470 -6.09 -44.16 14.29
CA LEU A 470 -5.55 -44.16 12.92
C LEU A 470 -4.21 -44.91 12.91
N LEU A 471 -4.14 -46.02 12.19
CA LEU A 471 -2.92 -46.83 12.05
C LEU A 471 -2.39 -46.77 10.62
N ILE A 472 -1.28 -46.05 10.42
CA ILE A 472 -0.64 -45.91 9.11
C ILE A 472 0.50 -46.91 9.00
N LYS A 473 0.49 -47.74 7.96
CA LYS A 473 1.43 -48.86 7.83
C LYS A 473 2.56 -48.49 6.88
N ALA A 474 3.80 -48.74 7.31
CA ALA A 474 5.01 -48.44 6.56
C ALA A 474 6.05 -49.55 6.71
N CYS A 475 6.94 -49.67 5.74
CA CYS A 475 8.09 -50.56 5.78
C CYS A 475 9.33 -49.85 5.24
N ALA A 476 10.50 -50.47 5.38
CA ALA A 476 11.77 -49.82 5.05
C ALA A 476 11.88 -49.29 3.60
N GLN A 477 11.14 -49.83 2.63
CA GLN A 477 11.13 -49.31 1.25
C GLN A 477 10.33 -48.00 1.09
N ASP A 478 9.55 -47.58 2.08
CA ASP A 478 8.71 -46.37 2.02
C ASP A 478 9.42 -45.10 2.50
N ALA A 479 10.72 -45.17 2.79
CA ALA A 479 11.47 -44.06 3.39
C ALA A 479 11.54 -42.80 2.52
N GLN A 480 11.43 -42.94 1.19
CA GLN A 480 11.42 -41.79 0.29
C GLN A 480 10.10 -41.01 0.43
N ASP A 481 10.20 -39.70 0.68
CA ASP A 481 9.07 -38.75 0.83
C ASP A 481 8.10 -39.08 1.98
N PHE A 482 8.52 -39.93 2.93
CA PHE A 482 7.70 -40.46 4.01
C PHE A 482 7.06 -39.37 4.88
N TYR A 483 7.85 -38.37 5.31
CA TYR A 483 7.36 -37.29 6.15
C TYR A 483 6.20 -36.51 5.49
N GLU A 484 6.33 -36.15 4.21
CA GLU A 484 5.31 -35.40 3.49
C GLU A 484 4.05 -36.25 3.28
N GLN A 485 4.24 -37.53 2.97
CA GLN A 485 3.16 -38.47 2.73
C GLN A 485 2.32 -38.75 3.99
N ILE A 486 2.95 -38.95 5.16
CA ILE A 486 2.23 -39.06 6.43
C ILE A 486 1.55 -37.75 6.79
N SER A 487 2.22 -36.62 6.56
CA SER A 487 1.63 -35.30 6.78
C SER A 487 0.36 -35.10 5.94
N HIS A 488 0.38 -35.51 4.67
CA HIS A 488 -0.79 -35.50 3.79
C HIS A 488 -1.93 -36.35 4.38
N ILE A 489 -1.67 -37.61 4.73
CA ILE A 489 -2.69 -38.52 5.27
C ILE A 489 -3.34 -37.93 6.53
N VAL A 490 -2.53 -37.54 7.51
CA VAL A 490 -3.03 -37.05 8.81
C VAL A 490 -3.89 -35.80 8.63
N HIS A 491 -3.42 -34.79 7.88
CA HIS A 491 -4.16 -33.54 7.76
C HIS A 491 -5.42 -33.66 6.90
N GLN A 492 -5.50 -34.63 6.00
CA GLN A 492 -6.71 -34.93 5.23
C GLN A 492 -7.78 -35.67 6.05
N LEU A 493 -7.38 -36.35 7.12
CA LEU A 493 -8.25 -37.19 7.93
C LEU A 493 -8.67 -36.57 9.27
N THR A 494 -7.93 -35.60 9.79
CA THR A 494 -8.14 -35.01 11.12
C THR A 494 -9.14 -33.85 11.16
N HIS A 495 -9.84 -33.57 10.05
CA HIS A 495 -10.96 -32.64 10.02
C HIS A 495 -12.14 -33.19 9.19
N PRO A 496 -13.40 -33.14 9.69
CA PRO A 496 -13.79 -32.80 11.06
C PRO A 496 -13.55 -33.95 12.06
N ALA A 497 -13.20 -35.15 11.56
CA ALA A 497 -12.98 -36.34 12.36
C ALA A 497 -11.77 -36.19 13.29
N ARG A 498 -11.77 -36.92 14.42
CA ARG A 498 -10.64 -37.00 15.36
C ARG A 498 -10.33 -38.45 15.67
N PHE A 499 -9.09 -38.70 16.09
CA PHE A 499 -8.62 -40.02 16.49
C PHE A 499 -8.19 -40.00 17.96
N ALA A 500 -8.31 -41.15 18.62
CA ALA A 500 -7.78 -41.36 19.97
C ALA A 500 -6.25 -41.33 19.97
N LYS A 501 -5.67 -41.99 18.96
CA LYS A 501 -4.24 -42.03 18.66
C LYS A 501 -4.03 -42.08 17.16
N ILE A 502 -2.94 -41.49 16.69
CA ILE A 502 -2.40 -41.57 15.34
C ILE A 502 -1.05 -42.27 15.44
N LEU A 503 -0.98 -43.50 14.96
CA LEU A 503 0.19 -44.36 15.09
C LEU A 503 0.73 -44.78 13.73
N VAL A 504 2.05 -44.90 13.63
CA VAL A 504 2.72 -45.52 12.48
C VAL A 504 3.18 -46.93 12.85
N LEU A 505 2.74 -47.95 12.11
CA LEU A 505 3.27 -49.31 12.21
C LEU A 505 4.47 -49.46 11.28
N ILE A 506 5.64 -49.81 11.83
CA ILE A 506 6.89 -50.02 11.10
C ILE A 506 7.18 -51.52 10.99
N ASP A 507 7.09 -52.08 9.78
CA ASP A 507 7.62 -53.41 9.45
C ASP A 507 9.14 -53.31 9.23
N ASP A 508 9.92 -53.86 10.16
CA ASP A 508 11.39 -53.79 10.21
C ASP A 508 12.08 -54.81 9.29
N TYR A 509 11.32 -55.55 8.49
CA TYR A 509 11.85 -56.57 7.60
C TYR A 509 12.87 -56.00 6.60
N PRO A 510 14.08 -56.59 6.52
CA PRO A 510 15.18 -56.04 5.73
C PRO A 510 15.05 -56.25 4.20
N GLY A 511 14.05 -57.02 3.75
CA GLY A 511 13.88 -57.40 2.35
C GLY A 511 14.47 -58.78 2.00
N PRO A 512 14.26 -59.28 0.76
CA PRO A 512 13.53 -58.62 -0.32
C PRO A 512 12.00 -58.68 -0.14
N PHE A 513 11.30 -57.61 -0.49
CA PHE A 513 9.83 -57.55 -0.40
C PHE A 513 9.16 -58.26 -1.58
N LEU A 514 7.94 -58.77 -1.38
CA LEU A 514 7.12 -59.38 -2.45
C LEU A 514 6.99 -58.49 -3.70
N ARG A 515 6.92 -57.16 -3.50
CA ARG A 515 6.91 -56.15 -4.58
C ARG A 515 7.86 -55.01 -4.24
N GLN A 516 9.15 -55.30 -4.26
CA GLN A 516 10.18 -54.31 -3.98
C GLN A 516 10.26 -53.27 -5.10
N HIS A 517 10.19 -51.98 -4.74
CA HIS A 517 10.22 -50.86 -5.70
C HIS A 517 11.27 -49.78 -5.36
N ALA A 518 11.77 -49.79 -4.13
CA ALA A 518 12.85 -48.93 -3.67
C ALA A 518 13.87 -49.74 -2.87
N LYS A 519 15.05 -49.15 -2.65
CA LYS A 519 16.04 -49.71 -1.74
C LYS A 519 15.52 -49.54 -0.30
N PRO A 520 15.47 -50.59 0.53
CA PRO A 520 15.06 -50.47 1.92
C PRO A 520 16.00 -49.54 2.70
N ASP A 521 15.43 -48.58 3.44
CA ASP A 521 16.12 -47.65 4.34
C ASP A 521 15.33 -47.48 5.65
N LEU A 522 15.49 -48.45 6.54
CA LEU A 522 14.81 -48.46 7.84
C LEU A 522 15.27 -47.30 8.74
N GLN A 523 16.53 -46.88 8.63
CA GLN A 523 17.08 -45.82 9.46
C GLN A 523 16.39 -44.49 9.15
N SER A 524 16.33 -44.10 7.88
CA SER A 524 15.64 -42.89 7.43
C SER A 524 14.16 -42.90 7.83
N LEU A 525 13.47 -44.05 7.69
CA LEU A 525 12.07 -44.19 8.09
C LEU A 525 11.87 -43.93 9.60
N ILE A 526 12.74 -44.47 10.45
CA ILE A 526 12.69 -44.26 11.91
C ILE A 526 12.98 -42.79 12.25
N GLU A 527 13.97 -42.17 11.61
CA GLU A 527 14.32 -40.75 11.82
C GLU A 527 13.16 -39.83 11.45
N GLN A 528 12.55 -40.01 10.28
CA GLN A 528 11.38 -39.24 9.85
C GLN A 528 10.15 -39.48 10.75
N THR A 529 9.95 -40.71 11.24
CA THR A 529 8.89 -41.02 12.22
C THR A 529 9.08 -40.22 13.52
N LYS A 530 10.31 -40.11 14.03
CA LYS A 530 10.62 -39.27 15.19
C LYS A 530 10.35 -37.78 14.92
N GLN A 531 10.68 -37.29 13.72
CA GLN A 531 10.40 -35.91 13.32
C GLN A 531 8.88 -35.65 13.27
N LEU A 532 8.08 -36.58 12.75
CA LEU A 532 6.61 -36.48 12.74
C LEU A 532 6.03 -36.43 14.16
N GLN A 533 6.58 -37.23 15.08
CA GLN A 533 6.18 -37.23 16.49
C GLN A 533 6.56 -35.91 17.18
N GLN A 534 7.77 -35.40 16.96
CA GLN A 534 8.22 -34.11 17.48
C GLN A 534 7.38 -32.93 16.95
N ALA A 535 6.91 -33.01 15.71
CA ALA A 535 6.04 -32.02 15.09
C ALA A 535 4.57 -32.12 15.57
N GLY A 536 4.22 -33.13 16.37
CA GLY A 536 2.86 -33.39 16.84
C GLY A 536 1.89 -33.85 15.75
N ILE A 537 2.41 -34.43 14.66
CA ILE A 537 1.60 -34.95 13.55
C ILE A 537 1.12 -36.38 13.85
N ILE A 538 1.92 -37.16 14.56
CA ILE A 538 1.56 -38.50 15.05
C ILE A 538 1.83 -38.58 16.56
N ASP A 539 1.12 -39.47 17.25
CA ASP A 539 1.29 -39.68 18.69
C ASP A 539 2.44 -40.65 19.00
N GLY A 540 2.72 -41.58 18.08
CA GLY A 540 3.79 -42.55 18.25
C GLY A 540 3.93 -43.54 17.09
N SER A 541 4.75 -44.57 17.31
CA SER A 541 4.94 -45.66 16.36
C SER A 541 4.99 -47.02 17.07
N LEU A 542 4.66 -48.06 16.33
CA LEU A 542 4.70 -49.46 16.77
C LEU A 542 5.71 -50.21 15.90
N THR A 543 6.64 -50.92 16.51
CA THR A 543 7.57 -51.83 15.83
C THR A 543 7.39 -53.23 16.42
N PRO A 544 6.96 -54.22 15.62
CA PRO A 544 6.74 -55.58 16.11
C PRO A 544 8.01 -56.21 16.69
N PRO A 545 7.95 -56.89 17.85
CA PRO A 545 9.06 -57.67 18.36
C PRO A 545 9.45 -58.80 17.41
N THR A 546 10.75 -59.01 17.25
CA THR A 546 11.29 -60.07 16.37
C THR A 546 11.53 -61.39 17.09
N ASP A 547 11.21 -61.47 18.39
CA ASP A 547 11.41 -62.66 19.20
C ASP A 547 10.35 -63.73 18.87
N LYS A 548 10.80 -64.99 18.81
CA LYS A 548 9.93 -66.12 18.44
C LYS A 548 8.75 -66.30 19.40
N SER A 549 8.94 -65.98 20.69
CA SER A 549 7.91 -66.22 21.71
C SER A 549 6.70 -65.31 21.53
N THR A 550 6.92 -64.05 21.16
CA THR A 550 5.85 -63.08 20.87
C THR A 550 5.16 -63.41 19.56
N ILE A 551 5.90 -63.81 18.52
CA ILE A 551 5.33 -64.25 17.24
C ILE A 551 4.41 -65.45 17.42
N GLN A 552 4.90 -66.51 18.08
CA GLN A 552 4.13 -67.74 18.32
C GLN A 552 2.89 -67.48 19.19
N ARG A 553 2.98 -66.60 20.18
CA ARG A 553 1.81 -66.19 21.01
C ARG A 553 0.75 -65.46 20.17
N THR A 554 1.19 -64.55 19.30
CA THR A 554 0.29 -63.81 18.41
C THR A 554 -0.44 -64.77 17.47
N TYR A 555 0.26 -65.74 16.89
CA TYR A 555 -0.35 -66.77 16.04
C TYR A 555 -1.21 -67.77 16.81
N SER A 556 -0.87 -68.09 18.06
CA SER A 556 -1.72 -68.92 18.91
C SER A 556 -3.09 -68.26 19.13
N ASN A 557 -3.10 -66.93 19.34
CA ASN A 557 -4.34 -66.18 19.51
C ASN A 557 -5.14 -66.08 18.20
N TRP A 558 -4.46 -65.87 17.07
CA TRP A 558 -5.13 -65.60 15.79
C TRP A 558 -5.51 -66.87 15.01
N PHE A 559 -4.70 -67.92 15.06
CA PHE A 559 -4.79 -69.09 14.17
C PHE A 559 -4.65 -70.44 14.90
N ASP A 560 -4.75 -70.46 16.23
CA ASP A 560 -4.67 -71.66 17.08
C ASP A 560 -3.40 -72.52 16.87
N THR A 561 -2.26 -71.87 16.60
CA THR A 561 -0.98 -72.57 16.49
C THR A 561 0.20 -71.76 17.04
N SER A 562 1.07 -72.44 17.79
CA SER A 562 2.28 -71.88 18.39
C SER A 562 3.58 -72.43 17.77
N THR A 563 3.49 -73.23 16.71
CA THR A 563 4.67 -73.88 16.09
C THR A 563 5.33 -73.04 15.01
N ILE A 564 4.62 -72.04 14.46
CA ILE A 564 5.10 -71.16 13.38
C ILE A 564 5.67 -69.87 13.97
N ALA A 565 6.86 -69.47 13.52
CA ALA A 565 7.51 -68.20 13.91
C ALA A 565 7.91 -67.32 12.72
N HIS A 566 7.52 -67.68 11.49
CA HIS A 566 7.77 -66.86 10.31
C HIS A 566 6.81 -65.66 10.27
N THR A 567 7.32 -64.45 10.02
CA THR A 567 6.53 -63.21 10.01
C THR A 567 5.76 -62.96 8.71
N ARG A 568 6.01 -63.79 7.68
CA ARG A 568 5.47 -63.69 6.31
C ARG A 568 4.83 -64.99 5.86
N THR A 569 3.91 -64.89 4.89
CA THR A 569 3.28 -66.06 4.26
C THR A 569 4.25 -66.86 3.39
N ALA A 570 3.81 -68.00 2.87
CA ALA A 570 4.54 -68.78 1.86
C ALA A 570 4.94 -67.93 0.65
N ASP A 571 4.05 -67.03 0.19
CA ASP A 571 4.28 -66.08 -0.91
C ASP A 571 5.03 -64.80 -0.47
N ASN A 572 5.69 -64.79 0.69
CA ASN A 572 6.45 -63.64 1.19
C ASN A 572 5.62 -62.36 1.49
N ALA A 573 4.30 -62.48 1.63
CA ALA A 573 3.43 -61.36 2.03
C ALA A 573 3.51 -61.11 3.55
N PRO A 574 3.48 -59.85 4.02
CA PRO A 574 3.52 -59.56 5.46
C PRO A 574 2.25 -60.09 6.15
N LEU A 575 2.45 -60.78 7.29
CA LEU A 575 1.35 -61.33 8.09
C LEU A 575 1.43 -60.86 9.55
N TYR A 576 2.52 -61.22 10.24
CA TYR A 576 2.70 -60.96 11.67
C TYR A 576 2.63 -59.47 12.08
N PRO A 577 3.30 -58.52 11.39
CA PRO A 577 3.36 -57.13 11.85
C PRO A 577 2.00 -56.48 12.12
N GLN A 578 1.03 -56.70 11.22
CA GLN A 578 -0.28 -56.06 11.28
C GLN A 578 -1.18 -56.68 12.36
N ILE A 579 -1.21 -58.01 12.47
CA ILE A 579 -2.04 -58.68 13.48
C ILE A 579 -1.49 -58.50 14.90
N TRP A 580 -0.16 -58.37 15.05
CA TRP A 580 0.45 -57.97 16.30
C TRP A 580 0.07 -56.53 16.66
N ALA A 581 0.15 -55.60 15.71
CA ALA A 581 -0.23 -54.20 15.96
C ALA A 581 -1.67 -54.08 16.45
N PHE A 582 -2.61 -54.87 15.89
CA PHE A 582 -4.00 -54.88 16.35
C PHE A 582 -4.15 -55.26 17.83
N SER A 583 -3.36 -56.20 18.34
CA SER A 583 -3.40 -56.56 19.77
C SER A 583 -2.76 -55.53 20.70
N GLU A 584 -2.00 -54.56 20.17
CA GLU A 584 -1.40 -53.48 20.96
C GLU A 584 -2.30 -52.24 21.04
N LEU A 585 -3.42 -52.20 20.30
CA LEU A 585 -4.34 -51.07 20.31
C LEU A 585 -5.36 -51.22 21.45
N ASP A 586 -5.55 -50.15 22.21
CA ASP A 586 -6.52 -50.05 23.32
C ASP A 586 -7.89 -49.50 22.89
N THR A 587 -8.06 -49.21 21.60
CA THR A 587 -9.29 -48.69 21.02
C THR A 587 -10.13 -49.81 20.40
N ARG A 588 -11.46 -49.67 20.47
CA ARG A 588 -12.37 -50.64 19.84
C ARG A 588 -12.23 -50.67 18.32
N TYR A 589 -12.03 -49.51 17.70
CA TYR A 589 -11.95 -49.40 16.25
C TYR A 589 -10.57 -48.95 15.79
N VAL A 590 -10.12 -49.49 14.66
CA VAL A 590 -8.92 -49.00 13.96
C VAL A 590 -9.27 -48.62 12.54
N LEU A 591 -8.94 -47.39 12.16
CA LEU A 591 -8.88 -46.98 10.76
C LEU A 591 -7.45 -47.22 10.30
N GLN A 592 -7.22 -48.27 9.50
CA GLN A 592 -5.90 -48.55 8.95
C GLN A 592 -5.75 -47.98 7.54
N CYS A 593 -4.53 -47.61 7.16
CA CYS A 593 -4.19 -47.39 5.76
C CYS A 593 -2.73 -47.70 5.45
N ASP A 594 -2.42 -47.98 4.18
CA ASP A 594 -1.04 -47.99 3.68
C ASP A 594 -0.50 -46.56 3.66
N CYS A 595 0.81 -46.37 3.90
CA CYS A 595 1.39 -45.03 3.92
C CYS A 595 1.35 -44.34 2.55
N ASP A 596 1.27 -45.07 1.44
CA ASP A 596 1.32 -44.50 0.09
C ASP A 596 -0.06 -44.09 -0.48
N VAL A 597 -1.15 -44.20 0.28
CA VAL A 597 -2.47 -43.74 -0.19
C VAL A 597 -2.55 -42.21 -0.32
N LEU A 598 -3.15 -41.74 -1.40
CA LEU A 598 -3.51 -40.34 -1.63
C LEU A 598 -4.98 -40.16 -1.22
N ILE A 599 -5.32 -39.04 -0.59
CA ILE A 599 -6.62 -38.83 0.07
C ILE A 599 -7.18 -37.53 -0.47
N GLY A 600 -8.40 -37.60 -1.00
CA GLY A 600 -9.09 -36.45 -1.54
C GLY A 600 -10.35 -36.09 -0.78
N ARG A 601 -10.59 -34.77 -0.70
CA ARG A 601 -11.72 -34.16 0.00
C ARG A 601 -12.42 -33.18 -0.93
N LYS A 602 -13.51 -33.61 -1.56
CA LYS A 602 -14.43 -32.71 -2.28
C LYS A 602 -15.18 -31.81 -1.31
N ASN A 603 -15.47 -32.32 -0.11
CA ASN A 603 -16.11 -31.58 0.97
C ASN A 603 -15.34 -31.77 2.29
N TRP A 604 -14.74 -30.68 2.79
CA TRP A 604 -14.01 -30.68 4.06
C TRP A 604 -14.92 -30.79 5.30
N HIS A 605 -16.21 -30.51 5.18
CA HIS A 605 -17.17 -30.67 6.28
C HIS A 605 -17.76 -32.08 6.39
N HIS A 606 -17.50 -32.97 5.43
CA HIS A 606 -17.96 -34.35 5.45
C HIS A 606 -17.26 -35.16 6.57
N ASP A 607 -18.03 -35.61 7.57
CA ASP A 607 -17.53 -36.50 8.62
C ASP A 607 -17.57 -37.98 8.16
N TYR A 608 -16.61 -38.33 7.32
CA TYR A 608 -16.48 -39.68 6.76
C TYR A 608 -16.38 -40.76 7.85
N LEU A 609 -15.77 -40.44 9.00
CA LEU A 609 -15.56 -41.40 10.07
C LEU A 609 -16.88 -41.69 10.79
N ALA A 610 -17.74 -40.68 10.99
CA ALA A 610 -19.07 -40.88 11.53
C ALA A 610 -19.92 -41.80 10.64
N ASP A 611 -19.83 -41.68 9.32
CA ASP A 611 -20.54 -42.57 8.39
C ASP A 611 -20.03 -44.01 8.47
N MET A 612 -18.71 -44.21 8.47
CA MET A 612 -18.12 -45.53 8.64
C MET A 612 -18.46 -46.15 10.01
N LEU A 613 -18.46 -45.36 11.08
CA LEU A 613 -18.86 -45.81 12.42
C LEU A 613 -20.35 -46.15 12.51
N ARG A 614 -21.21 -45.49 11.73
CA ARG A 614 -22.63 -45.85 11.64
C ARG A 614 -22.80 -47.21 10.96
N ALA A 615 -22.06 -47.45 9.88
CA ALA A 615 -22.09 -48.71 9.14
C ALA A 615 -21.53 -49.89 9.94
N ILE A 616 -20.39 -49.69 10.61
CA ILE A 616 -19.71 -50.77 11.35
C ILE A 616 -20.48 -51.23 12.60
N LYS A 617 -21.41 -50.41 13.12
CA LYS A 617 -22.21 -50.77 14.31
C LYS A 617 -23.15 -51.94 14.07
N ALA A 618 -23.59 -52.18 12.83
CA ALA A 618 -24.43 -53.34 12.51
C ALA A 618 -23.77 -54.65 12.96
N ASP A 619 -24.51 -55.53 13.63
CA ASP A 619 -23.97 -56.66 14.40
C ASP A 619 -23.06 -57.61 13.60
N ARG A 620 -23.32 -57.73 12.29
CA ARG A 620 -22.59 -58.61 11.38
C ARG A 620 -21.37 -57.95 10.72
N VAL A 621 -21.14 -56.65 10.86
CA VAL A 621 -20.11 -55.94 10.07
C VAL A 621 -18.76 -55.95 10.81
N LEU A 622 -17.76 -56.61 10.26
CA LEU A 622 -16.39 -56.63 10.81
C LEU A 622 -15.54 -55.45 10.35
N GLY A 623 -15.83 -54.89 9.17
CA GLY A 623 -15.06 -53.79 8.63
C GLY A 623 -15.78 -53.04 7.52
N VAL A 624 -15.35 -51.79 7.33
CA VAL A 624 -15.89 -50.86 6.33
C VAL A 624 -14.74 -50.37 5.47
N GLY A 625 -14.80 -50.58 4.16
CA GLY A 625 -13.82 -50.04 3.22
C GLY A 625 -13.97 -48.53 3.06
N PHE A 626 -12.85 -47.80 2.98
CA PHE A 626 -12.89 -46.37 2.68
C PHE A 626 -13.35 -46.15 1.23
N ASN A 627 -13.92 -44.97 0.97
CA ASN A 627 -14.44 -44.59 -0.34
C ASN A 627 -13.33 -44.47 -1.39
N ILE A 628 -13.67 -44.78 -2.64
CA ILE A 628 -12.84 -44.51 -3.83
C ILE A 628 -13.49 -43.36 -4.61
N PRO A 629 -12.79 -42.72 -5.57
CA PRO A 629 -13.43 -41.73 -6.44
C PRO A 629 -14.68 -42.30 -7.11
N LYS A 630 -15.78 -41.55 -7.06
CA LYS A 630 -17.05 -41.90 -7.73
C LYS A 630 -17.48 -40.84 -8.73
N ARG A 631 -18.20 -41.29 -9.77
CA ARG A 631 -18.87 -40.42 -10.75
C ARG A 631 -20.06 -39.67 -10.17
N THR A 632 -20.61 -40.18 -9.07
CA THR A 632 -21.70 -39.56 -8.34
C THR A 632 -21.19 -38.81 -7.12
N ASP A 633 -21.95 -37.81 -6.69
CA ASP A 633 -21.79 -37.12 -5.41
C ASP A 633 -22.88 -37.54 -4.39
N PHE A 634 -23.73 -38.52 -4.74
CA PHE A 634 -24.75 -39.05 -3.82
C PHE A 634 -24.16 -40.06 -2.85
N PHE A 635 -24.71 -40.08 -1.64
CA PHE A 635 -24.44 -41.12 -0.65
C PHE A 635 -24.81 -42.51 -1.22
N LEU A 636 -23.87 -43.45 -1.16
CA LEU A 636 -24.08 -44.84 -1.56
C LEU A 636 -24.39 -45.70 -0.34
N GLU A 637 -25.48 -46.45 -0.37
CA GLU A 637 -25.79 -47.37 0.72
C GLU A 637 -24.67 -48.40 0.92
N TYR A 638 -24.35 -48.69 2.17
CA TYR A 638 -23.34 -49.69 2.51
C TYR A 638 -23.86 -51.10 2.20
N PHE A 639 -23.08 -51.88 1.46
CA PHE A 639 -23.43 -53.24 1.05
C PHE A 639 -22.25 -54.21 1.20
N GLY A 640 -22.55 -55.50 1.36
CA GLY A 640 -21.53 -56.56 1.44
C GLY A 640 -22.09 -57.84 2.05
N GLU A 641 -22.20 -58.91 1.27
CA GLU A 641 -22.56 -60.25 1.75
C GLU A 641 -21.35 -60.96 2.42
N PRO A 642 -21.58 -61.92 3.34
CA PRO A 642 -20.51 -62.67 4.00
C PRO A 642 -19.48 -63.23 3.01
N GLY A 643 -18.25 -62.70 3.07
CA GLY A 643 -17.13 -63.12 2.23
C GLY A 643 -17.07 -62.52 0.82
N GLN A 644 -18.03 -61.64 0.47
CA GLN A 644 -18.00 -60.85 -0.78
C GLN A 644 -16.78 -59.94 -0.80
N PHE A 645 -16.55 -59.20 0.29
CA PHE A 645 -15.38 -58.35 0.48
C PHE A 645 -14.50 -58.89 1.60
N ALA A 646 -13.19 -58.97 1.33
CA ALA A 646 -12.21 -59.04 2.39
C ALA A 646 -12.17 -57.71 3.15
N PRO A 647 -11.73 -57.69 4.42
CA PRO A 647 -11.38 -56.44 5.09
C PRO A 647 -10.46 -55.59 4.20
N GLU A 648 -10.78 -54.32 4.01
CA GLU A 648 -9.99 -53.45 3.13
C GLU A 648 -8.64 -53.17 3.78
N VAL A 649 -7.58 -53.59 3.09
CA VAL A 649 -6.22 -53.52 3.62
C VAL A 649 -5.57 -52.19 3.34
N ARG A 650 -5.89 -51.56 2.20
CA ARG A 650 -5.22 -50.32 1.81
C ARG A 650 -5.75 -49.14 2.58
N PHE A 651 -7.06 -49.16 2.86
CA PHE A 651 -7.72 -48.14 3.64
C PHE A 651 -9.09 -48.60 4.15
N GLY A 652 -9.21 -48.94 5.44
CA GLY A 652 -10.46 -49.46 6.00
C GLY A 652 -10.58 -49.34 7.51
N LEU A 653 -11.81 -49.24 7.99
CA LEU A 653 -12.16 -49.25 9.42
C LEU A 653 -12.48 -50.69 9.85
N LEU A 654 -11.95 -51.13 10.99
CA LEU A 654 -12.20 -52.45 11.60
C LEU A 654 -12.74 -52.30 13.03
N ASP A 655 -13.59 -53.23 13.46
CA ASP A 655 -13.98 -53.41 14.87
C ASP A 655 -13.11 -54.51 15.48
N LEU A 656 -12.08 -54.11 16.23
CA LEU A 656 -11.08 -55.01 16.81
C LEU A 656 -11.68 -55.90 17.88
N GLN A 657 -12.54 -55.35 18.75
CA GLN A 657 -13.21 -56.14 19.78
C GLN A 657 -14.11 -57.22 19.17
N ARG A 658 -14.85 -56.87 18.10
CA ARG A 658 -15.67 -57.85 17.38
C ARG A 658 -14.79 -58.88 16.70
N LEU A 659 -13.67 -58.48 16.11
CA LEU A 659 -12.72 -59.40 15.48
C LEU A 659 -12.13 -60.39 16.49
N GLU A 660 -11.63 -59.90 17.62
CA GLU A 660 -11.07 -60.71 18.70
C GLU A 660 -12.06 -61.75 19.22
N SER A 661 -13.35 -61.40 19.34
CA SER A 661 -14.40 -62.34 19.75
C SER A 661 -14.63 -63.51 18.78
N ARG A 662 -14.02 -63.47 17.58
CA ARG A 662 -14.09 -64.51 16.55
C ARG A 662 -12.78 -65.27 16.36
N LEU A 663 -11.70 -64.84 17.02
CA LEU A 663 -10.42 -65.53 16.98
C LEU A 663 -10.42 -66.70 18.00
N PRO A 664 -9.65 -67.77 17.74
CA PRO A 664 -8.81 -68.01 16.55
C PRO A 664 -9.63 -68.40 15.31
N ILE A 665 -9.07 -68.19 14.12
CA ILE A 665 -9.66 -68.56 12.82
C ILE A 665 -8.70 -69.45 12.00
N ASP A 666 -9.23 -70.22 11.06
CA ASP A 666 -8.40 -71.10 10.22
C ASP A 666 -7.51 -70.30 9.24
N ASN A 667 -6.22 -70.65 9.19
CA ASN A 667 -5.30 -70.22 8.14
C ASN A 667 -4.45 -71.42 7.69
N PRO A 668 -4.61 -71.92 6.44
CA PRO A 668 -3.87 -73.09 5.98
C PRO A 668 -2.36 -72.84 5.97
N THR A 669 -1.59 -73.90 6.20
CA THR A 669 -0.13 -73.84 6.25
C THR A 669 0.50 -74.56 5.05
N GLU A 670 1.62 -74.04 4.57
CA GLU A 670 2.41 -74.54 3.45
C GLU A 670 3.89 -74.31 3.79
N ASP A 671 4.70 -75.38 3.76
CA ASP A 671 6.13 -75.36 4.11
C ASP A 671 6.48 -74.69 5.45
N GLY A 672 5.70 -74.96 6.49
CA GLY A 672 5.91 -74.40 7.83
C GLY A 672 5.59 -72.90 7.94
N ARG A 673 4.88 -72.34 6.95
CA ARG A 673 4.38 -70.95 6.93
C ARG A 673 2.88 -70.93 6.71
N PHE A 674 2.23 -69.81 7.02
CA PHE A 674 0.84 -69.60 6.64
C PHE A 674 0.72 -69.28 5.15
N LYS A 675 -0.36 -69.75 4.53
CA LYS A 675 -0.66 -69.51 3.11
C LYS A 675 -1.40 -68.21 2.91
N LEU A 676 -2.40 -67.91 3.74
CA LEU A 676 -3.23 -66.73 3.59
C LEU A 676 -2.69 -65.54 4.39
N THR A 677 -2.83 -64.35 3.82
CA THR A 677 -2.75 -63.09 4.58
C THR A 677 -3.92 -62.98 5.56
N TRP A 678 -3.78 -62.18 6.63
CA TRP A 678 -4.80 -62.07 7.68
C TRP A 678 -6.19 -61.70 7.14
N HIS A 679 -6.27 -60.77 6.19
CA HIS A 679 -7.54 -60.33 5.60
C HIS A 679 -8.17 -61.40 4.70
N ARG A 680 -7.38 -62.26 4.07
CA ARG A 680 -7.89 -63.40 3.30
C ARG A 680 -8.34 -64.54 4.20
N ALA A 681 -7.66 -64.76 5.33
CA ALA A 681 -8.13 -65.68 6.36
C ALA A 681 -9.48 -65.20 6.94
N ILE A 682 -9.63 -63.90 7.26
CA ILE A 682 -10.92 -63.33 7.68
C ILE A 682 -11.97 -63.46 6.58
N GLN A 683 -11.64 -63.18 5.30
CA GLN A 683 -12.60 -63.35 4.20
C GLN A 683 -13.08 -64.80 4.10
N GLN A 684 -12.19 -65.77 4.24
CA GLN A 684 -12.55 -67.19 4.28
C GLN A 684 -13.46 -67.49 5.48
N PHE A 685 -13.15 -66.97 6.65
CA PHE A 685 -13.98 -67.09 7.85
C PHE A 685 -15.38 -66.45 7.67
N GLN A 686 -15.48 -65.30 7.00
CA GLN A 686 -16.76 -64.68 6.68
C GLN A 686 -17.62 -65.61 5.80
N ARG A 687 -17.01 -66.28 4.81
CA ARG A 687 -17.71 -67.25 3.94
C ARG A 687 -18.18 -68.49 4.70
N SER A 688 -17.34 -69.05 5.58
CA SER A 688 -17.67 -70.27 6.30
C SER A 688 -18.66 -70.04 7.45
N SER A 689 -18.55 -68.91 8.16
CA SER A 689 -19.43 -68.58 9.29
C SER A 689 -20.81 -68.06 8.88
N GLY A 690 -20.93 -67.38 7.73
CA GLY A 690 -22.18 -66.79 7.22
C GLY A 690 -22.78 -65.67 8.08
N ASN A 691 -22.13 -65.29 9.18
CA ASN A 691 -22.67 -64.37 10.19
C ASN A 691 -21.87 -63.07 10.32
N CYS A 692 -20.81 -62.91 9.52
CA CYS A 692 -19.93 -61.76 9.54
C CYS A 692 -19.64 -61.28 8.11
N THR A 693 -19.53 -59.97 7.90
CA THR A 693 -19.30 -59.36 6.60
C THR A 693 -18.43 -58.10 6.66
N CYS A 694 -17.85 -57.69 5.55
CA CYS A 694 -17.24 -56.38 5.36
C CYS A 694 -18.03 -55.64 4.30
N VAL A 695 -18.25 -54.35 4.50
CA VAL A 695 -19.13 -53.54 3.64
C VAL A 695 -18.36 -52.42 2.95
N ARG A 696 -18.90 -51.95 1.82
CA ARG A 696 -18.42 -50.81 1.04
C ARG A 696 -19.61 -49.90 0.69
N GLY A 697 -19.36 -48.61 0.52
CA GLY A 697 -20.39 -47.58 0.34
C GLY A 697 -19.99 -46.30 1.08
N GLY A 698 -20.91 -45.36 1.24
CA GLY A 698 -20.71 -44.08 1.91
C GLY A 698 -20.77 -42.88 0.97
N ASP A 699 -20.50 -41.69 1.52
CA ASP A 699 -20.47 -40.43 0.77
C ASP A 699 -19.13 -40.26 0.01
N PRO A 700 -19.14 -40.16 -1.32
CA PRO A 700 -17.93 -40.04 -2.15
C PRO A 700 -17.21 -38.68 -2.05
N ALA A 701 -17.67 -37.76 -1.19
CA ALA A 701 -17.01 -36.48 -0.95
C ALA A 701 -15.66 -36.60 -0.23
N SER A 702 -15.37 -37.76 0.36
CA SER A 702 -14.03 -38.14 0.83
C SER A 702 -13.66 -39.46 0.18
N PHE A 703 -12.44 -39.62 -0.34
CA PHE A 703 -12.01 -40.84 -1.02
C PHE A 703 -10.49 -41.04 -0.94
N TYR A 704 -10.01 -42.23 -1.32
CA TYR A 704 -8.59 -42.51 -1.50
C TYR A 704 -8.26 -43.03 -2.90
N ILE A 705 -7.01 -42.79 -3.32
CA ILE A 705 -6.39 -43.33 -4.53
C ILE A 705 -5.06 -43.98 -4.11
N HIS A 706 -4.76 -45.14 -4.64
CA HIS A 706 -3.53 -45.89 -4.39
C HIS A 706 -2.63 -45.83 -5.64
N PRO A 707 -1.41 -45.28 -5.53
CA PRO A 707 -0.45 -45.28 -6.64
C PRO A 707 0.20 -46.66 -6.78
N GLN A 708 0.29 -47.19 -8.00
CA GLN A 708 1.08 -48.41 -8.21
C GLN A 708 2.57 -48.06 -8.18
N ASN A 709 3.42 -49.06 -7.92
CA ASN A 709 4.88 -48.87 -7.85
C ASN A 709 5.47 -48.21 -9.11
N VAL A 710 4.90 -48.47 -10.28
CA VAL A 710 5.33 -47.88 -11.57
C VAL A 710 4.95 -46.40 -11.71
N ASP A 711 3.93 -45.94 -10.98
CA ASP A 711 3.39 -44.58 -11.06
C ASP A 711 4.03 -43.63 -10.05
N LYS A 712 4.67 -44.16 -9.00
CA LYS A 712 5.31 -43.37 -7.93
C LYS A 712 6.27 -42.27 -8.45
N PRO A 713 7.07 -42.45 -9.51
CA PRO A 713 7.89 -41.36 -10.06
C PRO A 713 7.08 -40.14 -10.52
N ALA A 714 5.83 -40.30 -10.96
CA ALA A 714 4.98 -39.20 -11.41
C ALA A 714 4.48 -38.31 -10.26
N LEU A 715 4.58 -38.78 -9.00
CA LEU A 715 4.17 -38.02 -7.82
C LEU A 715 5.23 -37.00 -7.37
N ARG A 716 6.47 -37.09 -7.89
CA ARG A 716 7.60 -36.24 -7.48
C ARG A 716 7.36 -34.73 -7.69
N SER A 717 6.54 -34.35 -8.67
CA SER A 717 6.19 -32.94 -8.87
C SER A 717 5.25 -32.37 -7.81
N GLY A 718 4.61 -33.23 -7.00
CA GLY A 718 3.60 -32.83 -6.02
C GLY A 718 2.22 -32.51 -6.60
N VAL A 719 2.11 -32.21 -7.91
CA VAL A 719 0.88 -31.74 -8.57
C VAL A 719 -0.28 -32.72 -8.41
N ILE A 720 -0.05 -34.01 -8.67
CA ILE A 720 -1.09 -35.05 -8.54
C ILE A 720 -1.58 -35.15 -7.09
N ARG A 721 -0.65 -35.19 -6.12
CA ARG A 721 -0.97 -35.23 -4.69
C ARG A 721 -1.79 -34.00 -4.28
N ASP A 722 -1.37 -32.82 -4.73
CA ASP A 722 -2.06 -31.56 -4.42
C ASP A 722 -3.48 -31.52 -4.99
N LEU A 723 -3.67 -31.87 -6.27
CA LEU A 723 -4.98 -31.92 -6.91
C LEU A 723 -5.91 -32.92 -6.22
N ILE A 724 -5.43 -34.14 -5.92
CA ILE A 724 -6.19 -35.13 -5.16
C ILE A 724 -6.56 -34.57 -3.79
N ALA A 725 -5.60 -33.96 -3.09
CA ALA A 725 -5.81 -33.32 -1.79
C ALA A 725 -6.83 -32.17 -1.81
N GLN A 726 -7.13 -31.59 -2.98
CA GLN A 726 -8.18 -30.60 -3.19
C GLN A 726 -9.53 -31.23 -3.60
N GLY A 727 -9.60 -32.56 -3.71
CA GLY A 727 -10.76 -33.29 -4.21
C GLY A 727 -10.91 -33.25 -5.74
N MET A 728 -9.89 -32.74 -6.45
CA MET A 728 -9.88 -32.65 -7.90
C MET A 728 -9.29 -33.93 -8.50
N VAL A 729 -10.09 -34.61 -9.31
CA VAL A 729 -9.68 -35.84 -10.02
C VAL A 729 -10.15 -35.78 -11.47
N PRO A 730 -9.33 -36.22 -12.45
CA PRO A 730 -9.77 -36.35 -13.82
C PRO A 730 -10.92 -37.35 -13.98
N THR A 731 -11.68 -37.24 -15.07
CA THR A 731 -12.84 -38.10 -15.33
C THR A 731 -12.48 -39.59 -15.39
N HIS A 732 -11.33 -39.94 -15.94
CA HIS A 732 -10.91 -41.35 -16.03
C HIS A 732 -10.50 -41.95 -14.68
N GLN A 733 -10.08 -41.12 -13.71
CA GLN A 733 -9.79 -41.56 -12.35
C GLN A 733 -11.07 -41.98 -11.59
N GLN A 734 -12.25 -41.55 -12.04
CA GLN A 734 -13.52 -41.90 -11.38
C GLN A 734 -13.84 -43.39 -11.52
N GLU A 735 -14.34 -44.00 -10.43
CA GLU A 735 -14.55 -45.45 -10.26
C GLU A 735 -13.26 -46.29 -10.14
N GLN A 736 -12.09 -45.66 -10.14
CA GLN A 736 -10.80 -46.33 -10.06
C GLN A 736 -10.12 -46.00 -8.73
N PHE A 737 -9.69 -47.04 -8.02
CA PHE A 737 -8.92 -46.87 -6.78
C PHE A 737 -7.42 -46.81 -7.05
N ASP A 738 -6.93 -47.43 -8.13
CA ASP A 738 -5.54 -47.27 -8.57
C ASP A 738 -5.36 -45.95 -9.32
N LEU A 739 -4.21 -45.29 -9.15
CA LEU A 739 -3.88 -44.05 -9.85
C LEU A 739 -3.80 -44.29 -11.36
N ILE A 740 -4.42 -43.41 -12.14
CA ILE A 740 -4.29 -43.37 -13.60
C ILE A 740 -3.47 -42.13 -13.96
N ILE A 741 -2.27 -42.36 -14.51
CA ILE A 741 -1.39 -41.28 -14.98
C ILE A 741 -1.85 -40.83 -16.37
N GLU A 742 -2.31 -39.58 -16.45
CA GLU A 742 -2.72 -38.95 -17.69
C GLU A 742 -2.40 -37.44 -17.72
N PRO A 743 -2.31 -36.80 -18.90
CA PRO A 743 -1.95 -35.38 -19.01
C PRO A 743 -2.90 -34.40 -18.29
N GLN A 744 -4.12 -34.82 -17.95
CA GLN A 744 -5.17 -33.99 -17.33
C GLN A 744 -4.92 -33.69 -15.85
N TRP A 745 -3.87 -34.23 -15.23
CA TRP A 745 -3.41 -33.83 -13.90
C TRP A 745 -2.71 -32.45 -13.94
N GLN A 746 -3.48 -31.42 -14.26
CA GLN A 746 -3.02 -30.04 -14.36
C GLN A 746 -3.90 -29.11 -13.53
N TYR A 747 -3.32 -28.02 -13.05
CA TYR A 747 -4.07 -26.98 -12.37
C TYR A 747 -5.10 -26.33 -13.30
N GLN A 748 -6.26 -25.98 -12.76
CA GLN A 748 -7.31 -25.34 -13.54
C GLN A 748 -6.82 -24.00 -14.11
N GLU A 749 -7.01 -23.80 -15.42
CA GLU A 749 -6.67 -22.55 -16.10
C GLU A 749 -7.59 -21.38 -15.69
N ARG A 750 -7.07 -20.17 -15.84
CA ARG A 750 -7.77 -18.91 -15.54
C ARG A 750 -7.82 -18.00 -16.75
N THR A 751 -9.00 -17.42 -17.02
CA THR A 751 -9.23 -16.56 -18.18
C THR A 751 -9.88 -15.22 -17.83
N GLU A 752 -10.10 -14.89 -16.55
CA GLU A 752 -10.77 -13.65 -16.14
C GLU A 752 -10.00 -12.38 -16.53
N SER A 753 -10.69 -11.24 -16.61
CA SER A 753 -10.07 -10.01 -17.16
C SER A 753 -9.07 -9.43 -16.17
N ILE A 754 -9.31 -9.70 -14.90
CA ILE A 754 -8.41 -9.44 -13.78
C ILE A 754 -8.19 -10.77 -13.07
N ILE A 755 -6.94 -11.11 -12.83
CA ILE A 755 -6.55 -12.28 -12.05
C ILE A 755 -5.61 -11.82 -10.94
N PHE A 756 -5.95 -12.08 -9.69
CA PHE A 756 -5.05 -11.85 -8.57
C PHE A 756 -4.10 -13.04 -8.44
N LEU A 757 -2.79 -12.77 -8.52
CA LEU A 757 -1.76 -13.71 -8.12
C LEU A 757 -1.47 -13.49 -6.63
N ILE A 758 -1.93 -14.44 -5.82
CA ILE A 758 -1.79 -14.43 -4.36
C ILE A 758 -0.72 -15.42 -3.95
N LYS A 759 0.43 -14.93 -3.48
CA LYS A 759 1.59 -15.78 -3.15
C LYS A 759 1.99 -15.61 -1.69
N GLY A 760 2.32 -16.70 -1.02
CA GLY A 760 2.82 -16.70 0.36
C GLY A 760 3.59 -17.96 0.71
N ARG A 761 4.25 -17.92 1.87
CA ARG A 761 4.91 -19.06 2.51
C ARG A 761 4.92 -18.83 4.00
N TYR A 762 4.50 -19.83 4.77
CA TYR A 762 4.27 -19.78 6.21
C TYR A 762 3.39 -18.60 6.65
N THR A 763 2.48 -18.15 5.79
CA THR A 763 1.59 -17.04 6.11
C THR A 763 0.61 -17.44 7.21
N SER A 764 0.46 -16.57 8.20
CA SER A 764 -0.46 -16.84 9.30
C SER A 764 -1.91 -16.87 8.82
N THR A 765 -2.70 -17.67 9.52
CA THR A 765 -4.12 -17.86 9.30
C THR A 765 -4.91 -16.54 9.31
N GLU A 766 -4.60 -15.62 10.24
CA GLU A 766 -5.28 -14.32 10.34
C GLU A 766 -4.95 -13.43 9.14
N LYS A 767 -3.68 -13.41 8.72
CA LYS A 767 -3.20 -12.59 7.60
C LYS A 767 -3.81 -13.04 6.28
N LEU A 768 -3.82 -14.35 6.02
CA LEU A 768 -4.50 -14.92 4.85
C LEU A 768 -6.00 -14.58 4.86
N GLN A 769 -6.68 -14.70 6.01
CA GLN A 769 -8.10 -14.34 6.11
C GLN A 769 -8.37 -12.88 5.78
N ARG A 770 -7.52 -11.97 6.27
CA ARG A 770 -7.59 -10.54 5.99
C ARG A 770 -7.41 -10.25 4.50
N CYS A 771 -6.42 -10.89 3.87
CA CYS A 771 -6.18 -10.81 2.43
C CYS A 771 -7.44 -11.21 1.65
N LEU A 772 -7.97 -12.42 1.89
CA LEU A 772 -9.16 -12.94 1.22
C LEU A 772 -10.43 -12.11 1.50
N ALA A 773 -10.61 -11.63 2.74
CA ALA A 773 -11.75 -10.78 3.10
C ALA A 773 -11.70 -9.40 2.40
N SER A 774 -10.52 -8.88 2.06
CA SER A 774 -10.40 -7.65 1.26
C SER A 774 -10.85 -7.84 -0.20
N LEU A 775 -10.62 -9.03 -0.76
CA LEU A 775 -11.09 -9.41 -2.09
C LEU A 775 -12.60 -9.68 -2.11
N ALA A 776 -13.12 -10.36 -1.10
CA ALA A 776 -14.56 -10.66 -0.99
C ALA A 776 -15.43 -9.39 -0.82
N ARG A 777 -14.85 -8.27 -0.35
CA ARG A 777 -15.53 -6.97 -0.21
C ARG A 777 -15.49 -6.10 -1.46
N GLN A 778 -14.80 -6.52 -2.53
CA GLN A 778 -14.75 -5.74 -3.76
C GLN A 778 -16.15 -5.65 -4.39
N THR A 779 -16.52 -4.45 -4.82
CA THR A 779 -17.78 -4.15 -5.53
C THR A 779 -17.89 -4.92 -6.85
N GLU A 780 -16.76 -5.11 -7.54
CA GLU A 780 -16.66 -5.94 -8.73
C GLU A 780 -16.09 -7.31 -8.38
N GLN A 781 -16.88 -8.37 -8.58
CA GLN A 781 -16.50 -9.77 -8.29
C GLN A 781 -16.10 -10.57 -9.53
N GLY A 782 -16.05 -9.97 -10.73
CA GLY A 782 -15.72 -10.66 -12.00
C GLY A 782 -14.24 -11.04 -12.20
N PHE A 783 -13.45 -11.16 -11.12
CA PHE A 783 -12.02 -11.47 -11.15
C PHE A 783 -11.74 -12.94 -10.80
N GLY A 784 -10.57 -13.45 -11.19
CA GLY A 784 -10.06 -14.77 -10.82
C GLY A 784 -8.94 -14.71 -9.78
N LEU A 785 -8.67 -15.83 -9.11
CA LEU A 785 -7.56 -15.99 -8.16
C LEU A 785 -6.62 -17.10 -8.61
N ILE A 786 -5.31 -16.87 -8.52
CA ILE A 786 -4.28 -17.90 -8.51
C ILE A 786 -3.59 -17.80 -7.16
N VAL A 787 -3.83 -18.78 -6.29
CA VAL A 787 -3.31 -18.81 -4.93
C VAL A 787 -2.19 -19.82 -4.85
N ILE A 788 -0.98 -19.36 -4.56
CA ILE A 788 0.22 -20.19 -4.47
C ILE A 788 0.77 -20.16 -3.05
N ASP A 789 0.84 -21.33 -2.44
CA ASP A 789 1.67 -21.58 -1.26
C ASP A 789 2.98 -22.23 -1.67
N ASP A 790 4.11 -21.58 -1.36
CA ASP A 790 5.45 -22.02 -1.79
C ASP A 790 6.09 -22.94 -0.75
N ALA A 791 5.49 -24.13 -0.56
CA ALA A 791 5.95 -25.21 0.32
C ALA A 791 5.94 -24.86 1.83
N SER A 792 4.78 -24.45 2.34
CA SER A 792 4.51 -24.37 3.79
C SER A 792 4.15 -25.73 4.40
N GLY A 793 3.79 -26.71 3.57
CA GLY A 793 3.37 -28.06 3.97
C GLY A 793 1.90 -28.17 4.39
N PHE A 794 1.38 -29.40 4.42
CA PHE A 794 -0.05 -29.68 4.67
C PHE A 794 -0.53 -29.21 6.04
N GLN A 795 0.33 -29.21 7.06
CA GLN A 795 -0.01 -28.70 8.39
C GLN A 795 -0.51 -27.25 8.37
N LYS A 796 0.03 -26.44 7.46
CA LYS A 796 -0.32 -25.02 7.32
C LYS A 796 -1.39 -24.78 6.27
N THR A 797 -1.59 -25.68 5.31
CA THR A 797 -2.36 -25.41 4.09
C THR A 797 -3.62 -26.26 3.90
N TRP A 798 -3.85 -27.29 4.74
CA TRP A 798 -5.00 -28.19 4.61
C TRP A 798 -6.35 -27.44 4.55
N HIS A 799 -6.46 -26.32 5.27
CA HIS A 799 -7.70 -25.55 5.39
C HIS A 799 -7.91 -24.52 4.26
N TYR A 800 -6.97 -24.39 3.31
CA TYR A 800 -7.05 -23.39 2.24
C TYR A 800 -8.33 -23.54 1.40
N PRO A 801 -8.75 -24.73 0.95
CA PRO A 801 -9.99 -24.90 0.20
C PRO A 801 -11.22 -24.35 0.94
N MET A 802 -11.29 -24.51 2.27
CA MET A 802 -12.40 -23.97 3.07
C MET A 802 -12.42 -22.45 3.05
N ARG A 803 -11.25 -21.81 3.16
CA ARG A 803 -11.12 -20.33 3.15
C ARG A 803 -11.39 -19.73 1.78
N LEU A 804 -11.12 -20.48 0.72
CA LEU A 804 -11.33 -20.06 -0.67
C LEU A 804 -12.75 -20.30 -1.17
N SER A 805 -13.62 -20.89 -0.35
CA SER A 805 -14.99 -21.26 -0.72
C SER A 805 -15.85 -20.12 -1.28
N SER A 806 -15.66 -18.88 -0.81
CA SER A 806 -16.36 -17.70 -1.37
C SER A 806 -15.97 -17.37 -2.82
N PHE A 807 -14.91 -17.99 -3.33
CA PHE A 807 -14.39 -17.84 -4.67
C PHE A 807 -14.55 -19.11 -5.50
N ASN A 808 -15.40 -20.07 -5.10
CA ASN A 808 -15.62 -21.32 -5.84
C ASN A 808 -15.90 -21.08 -7.34
N GLY A 809 -15.24 -21.87 -8.19
CA GLY A 809 -15.24 -21.68 -9.66
C GLY A 809 -14.35 -20.54 -10.14
N ARG A 810 -13.86 -19.68 -9.24
CA ARG A 810 -13.04 -18.50 -9.53
C ARG A 810 -11.65 -18.48 -8.87
N TYR A 811 -11.15 -19.63 -8.42
CA TYR A 811 -9.77 -19.76 -7.96
C TYR A 811 -9.06 -20.99 -8.54
N THR A 812 -7.73 -20.92 -8.57
CA THR A 812 -6.82 -22.05 -8.73
C THR A 812 -5.87 -22.04 -7.53
N LEU A 813 -5.77 -23.15 -6.81
CA LEU A 813 -4.89 -23.31 -5.65
C LEU A 813 -3.70 -24.21 -6.04
N VAL A 814 -2.50 -23.72 -5.78
CA VAL A 814 -1.23 -24.43 -5.96
C VAL A 814 -0.54 -24.52 -4.61
N ARG A 815 -0.27 -25.74 -4.14
CA ARG A 815 0.58 -25.97 -2.96
C ARG A 815 1.81 -26.72 -3.42
N GLN A 816 2.93 -25.99 -3.49
CA GLN A 816 4.20 -26.57 -3.92
C GLN A 816 4.69 -27.59 -2.89
N ALA A 817 5.18 -28.74 -3.36
CA ALA A 817 5.83 -29.72 -2.50
C ALA A 817 7.20 -29.21 -2.00
N GLU A 818 7.92 -28.49 -2.86
CA GLU A 818 9.23 -27.90 -2.59
C GLU A 818 9.24 -26.40 -2.87
N ASN A 819 10.08 -25.65 -2.17
CA ASN A 819 10.23 -24.21 -2.34
C ASN A 819 10.81 -23.86 -3.72
N GLN A 820 9.97 -23.37 -4.63
CA GLN A 820 10.35 -22.99 -5.99
C GLN A 820 10.86 -21.54 -6.07
N GLY A 821 10.52 -20.72 -5.08
CA GLY A 821 10.87 -19.30 -5.05
C GLY A 821 9.92 -18.43 -5.87
N ARG A 822 10.12 -17.10 -5.78
CA ARG A 822 9.16 -16.13 -6.34
C ARG A 822 9.07 -16.17 -7.87
N ILE A 823 10.20 -16.19 -8.58
CA ILE A 823 10.21 -16.11 -10.05
C ILE A 823 9.57 -17.34 -10.70
N ALA A 824 9.93 -18.56 -10.26
CA ALA A 824 9.35 -19.79 -10.80
C ALA A 824 7.81 -19.82 -10.61
N ASN A 825 7.32 -19.41 -9.44
CA ASN A 825 5.89 -19.29 -9.19
C ASN A 825 5.20 -18.20 -10.03
N PHE A 826 5.89 -17.11 -10.40
CA PHE A 826 5.39 -16.14 -11.37
C PHE A 826 5.25 -16.75 -12.76
N LEU A 827 6.25 -17.52 -13.21
CA LEU A 827 6.21 -18.19 -14.51
C LEU A 827 5.06 -19.20 -14.56
N LEU A 828 4.90 -20.05 -13.54
CA LEU A 828 3.76 -20.97 -13.42
C LEU A 828 2.42 -20.24 -13.51
N ALA A 829 2.23 -19.18 -12.72
CA ALA A 829 0.97 -18.43 -12.70
C ALA A 829 0.65 -17.74 -14.03
N VAL A 830 1.64 -17.08 -14.64
CA VAL A 830 1.44 -16.21 -15.81
C VAL A 830 1.49 -16.97 -17.12
N ASN A 831 2.38 -17.95 -17.27
CA ASN A 831 2.58 -18.68 -18.52
C ASN A 831 1.71 -19.93 -18.63
N GLU A 832 1.50 -20.66 -17.51
CA GLU A 832 0.81 -21.96 -17.55
C GLU A 832 -0.65 -21.85 -17.09
N ILE A 833 -0.93 -21.16 -15.98
CA ILE A 833 -2.29 -21.13 -15.40
C ILE A 833 -3.17 -20.04 -16.04
N CYS A 834 -2.67 -18.82 -16.18
CA CYS A 834 -3.40 -17.75 -16.86
C CYS A 834 -3.30 -17.95 -18.37
N THR A 835 -4.38 -18.26 -19.08
CA THR A 835 -4.30 -18.55 -20.52
C THR A 835 -4.65 -17.35 -21.41
N ARG A 836 -5.50 -16.43 -20.96
CA ARG A 836 -5.84 -15.23 -21.75
C ARG A 836 -4.74 -14.16 -21.72
N ALA A 837 -4.16 -13.85 -22.89
CA ALA A 837 -3.08 -12.86 -23.04
C ALA A 837 -3.44 -11.44 -22.59
N ASP A 838 -4.71 -11.03 -22.76
CA ASP A 838 -5.22 -9.70 -22.37
C ASP A 838 -5.55 -9.59 -20.87
N SER A 839 -5.43 -10.66 -20.09
CA SER A 839 -5.71 -10.62 -18.66
C SER A 839 -4.72 -9.72 -17.92
N LEU A 840 -5.24 -8.91 -17.00
CA LEU A 840 -4.46 -8.09 -16.10
C LEU A 840 -4.15 -8.90 -14.83
N ILE A 841 -2.89 -9.25 -14.64
CA ILE A 841 -2.39 -9.93 -13.44
C ILE A 841 -2.14 -8.87 -12.36
N VAL A 842 -2.69 -9.09 -11.16
CA VAL A 842 -2.57 -8.18 -10.02
C VAL A 842 -1.85 -8.91 -8.89
N ILE A 843 -0.77 -8.33 -8.38
CA ILE A 843 0.04 -8.95 -7.31
C ILE A 843 -0.51 -8.53 -5.95
N LEU A 844 -0.88 -9.52 -5.14
CA LEU A 844 -1.29 -9.33 -3.75
C LEU A 844 -0.66 -10.42 -2.89
N ASP A 845 0.34 -10.09 -2.08
CA ASP A 845 0.96 -11.09 -1.20
C ASP A 845 -0.05 -11.55 -0.13
N GLN A 846 0.05 -12.83 0.30
CA GLN A 846 -0.92 -13.43 1.22
C GLN A 846 -1.00 -12.73 2.60
N ASP A 847 0.03 -11.98 2.99
CA ASP A 847 0.08 -11.21 4.23
C ASP A 847 -0.41 -9.76 4.11
N ASP A 848 -0.67 -9.29 2.90
CA ASP A 848 -1.15 -7.95 2.59
C ASP A 848 -2.65 -7.93 2.28
N PHE A 849 -3.25 -6.74 2.11
CA PHE A 849 -4.68 -6.63 1.77
C PHE A 849 -5.03 -5.35 1.00
N LEU A 850 -6.16 -5.38 0.29
CA LEU A 850 -6.71 -4.22 -0.40
C LEU A 850 -7.42 -3.28 0.58
N MET A 851 -7.07 -2.00 0.55
CA MET A 851 -7.57 -0.99 1.49
C MET A 851 -8.92 -0.40 1.10
N GLN A 852 -9.30 -0.51 -0.17
CA GLN A 852 -10.55 0.03 -0.72
C GLN A 852 -11.42 -1.09 -1.31
N ASN A 853 -12.74 -0.88 -1.37
CA ASN A 853 -13.71 -1.87 -1.86
C ASN A 853 -13.97 -1.79 -3.38
N ASP A 854 -13.26 -0.92 -4.10
CA ASP A 854 -13.47 -0.64 -5.52
C ASP A 854 -12.17 -0.68 -6.33
N VAL A 855 -11.10 -1.29 -5.78
CA VAL A 855 -9.82 -1.45 -6.47
C VAL A 855 -9.98 -2.20 -7.77
N VAL A 856 -10.79 -3.27 -7.79
CA VAL A 856 -11.05 -4.06 -9.01
C VAL A 856 -11.73 -3.22 -10.09
N ALA A 857 -12.73 -2.42 -9.73
CA ALA A 857 -13.43 -1.53 -10.65
C ALA A 857 -12.48 -0.49 -11.26
N GLN A 858 -11.63 0.09 -10.43
CA GLN A 858 -10.61 1.07 -10.83
C GLN A 858 -9.57 0.47 -11.79
N LEU A 859 -9.12 -0.76 -11.53
CA LEU A 859 -8.20 -1.49 -12.41
C LEU A 859 -8.85 -1.84 -13.76
N LEU A 860 -10.14 -2.23 -13.77
CA LEU A 860 -10.89 -2.49 -15.00
C LEU A 860 -11.03 -1.22 -15.85
N ASP A 861 -11.39 -0.08 -15.25
CA ASP A 861 -11.50 1.20 -15.95
C ASP A 861 -10.15 1.62 -16.55
N ALA A 862 -9.06 1.53 -15.79
CA ALA A 862 -7.72 1.82 -16.30
C ALA A 862 -7.32 0.89 -17.45
N LYS A 863 -7.55 -0.42 -17.32
CA LYS A 863 -7.31 -1.41 -18.38
C LYS A 863 -8.10 -1.07 -19.64
N ASN A 864 -9.39 -0.73 -19.52
CA ASN A 864 -10.27 -0.38 -20.63
C ASN A 864 -9.85 0.93 -21.32
N ARG A 865 -9.18 1.83 -20.61
CA ARG A 865 -8.53 3.02 -21.18
C ARG A 865 -7.17 2.72 -21.82
N GLY A 866 -6.79 1.45 -21.94
CA GLY A 866 -5.58 1.00 -22.62
C GLY A 866 -4.34 0.91 -21.74
N SER A 867 -4.46 1.01 -20.41
CA SER A 867 -3.31 0.80 -19.52
C SER A 867 -2.88 -0.68 -19.56
N ASP A 868 -1.57 -0.90 -19.67
CA ASP A 868 -0.92 -2.22 -19.73
C ASP A 868 -0.03 -2.51 -18.51
N LEU A 869 0.39 -1.46 -17.80
CA LEU A 869 0.99 -1.50 -16.48
C LEU A 869 0.30 -0.47 -15.58
N ILE A 870 -0.20 -0.91 -14.43
CA ILE A 870 -0.90 -0.06 -13.47
C ILE A 870 -0.26 -0.22 -12.10
N GLN A 871 0.06 0.90 -11.45
CA GLN A 871 0.43 0.92 -10.03
C GLN A 871 -0.52 1.82 -9.25
N MET A 872 -0.81 1.43 -8.01
CA MET A 872 -1.64 2.22 -7.08
C MET A 872 -0.89 2.41 -5.76
N PRO A 873 -1.15 3.50 -4.99
CA PRO A 873 -0.39 3.79 -3.78
C PRO A 873 -0.51 2.69 -2.72
N MET A 874 0.63 2.20 -2.22
CA MET A 874 0.69 1.39 -0.99
C MET A 874 0.88 2.25 0.26
N TYR A 875 0.30 1.78 1.37
CA TYR A 875 0.55 2.25 2.71
C TYR A 875 1.45 1.27 3.46
N ARG A 876 2.47 1.80 4.14
CA ARG A 876 3.40 1.02 4.96
C ARG A 876 3.35 1.50 6.40
N PRO A 877 2.82 0.71 7.34
CA PRO A 877 2.72 1.13 8.75
C PRO A 877 4.07 1.44 9.39
N ASP A 878 5.15 0.77 8.96
CA ASP A 878 6.52 1.03 9.44
C ASP A 878 7.11 2.34 8.87
N LYS A 879 6.62 2.78 7.70
CA LYS A 879 7.03 3.99 6.98
C LYS A 879 5.81 4.81 6.52
N PRO A 880 4.97 5.30 7.45
CA PRO A 880 3.63 5.81 7.15
C PRO A 880 3.64 7.16 6.41
N LEU A 881 4.78 7.87 6.42
CA LEU A 881 4.96 9.16 5.76
C LEU A 881 5.58 9.04 4.36
N LYS A 882 6.05 7.84 3.99
CA LYS A 882 6.77 7.63 2.73
C LYS A 882 5.80 7.34 1.60
N GLN A 883 5.97 8.06 0.50
CA GLN A 883 5.20 7.87 -0.74
C GLN A 883 6.05 7.16 -1.78
N TYR A 884 5.38 6.34 -2.59
CA TYR A 884 6.02 5.47 -3.57
C TYR A 884 5.46 5.73 -4.97
N GLN A 885 5.49 7.00 -5.38
CA GLN A 885 5.10 7.36 -6.74
C GLN A 885 6.17 6.85 -7.72
N PRO A 886 5.78 6.09 -8.76
CA PRO A 886 6.70 5.56 -9.75
C PRO A 886 7.13 6.63 -10.77
N ASP A 887 8.38 6.52 -11.22
CA ASP A 887 8.95 7.26 -12.34
C ASP A 887 9.18 6.29 -13.50
N TYR A 888 8.35 6.42 -14.53
CA TYR A 888 8.42 5.59 -15.74
C TYR A 888 9.34 6.17 -16.83
N GLN A 889 9.82 7.42 -16.68
CA GLN A 889 10.63 8.08 -17.70
C GLN A 889 12.09 7.69 -17.59
N GLN A 890 12.63 7.68 -16.37
CA GLN A 890 14.03 7.37 -16.11
C GLN A 890 14.18 6.44 -14.89
N PRO A 891 13.51 5.27 -14.86
CA PRO A 891 13.47 4.42 -13.68
C PRO A 891 14.88 4.00 -13.24
N ARG A 892 15.77 3.62 -14.17
CA ARG A 892 17.14 3.17 -13.83
C ARG A 892 17.98 4.24 -13.12
N LEU A 893 17.91 5.50 -13.57
CA LEU A 893 18.67 6.61 -12.95
C LEU A 893 18.18 6.96 -11.54
N LYS A 894 16.96 6.53 -11.19
CA LYS A 894 16.33 6.78 -9.90
C LYS A 894 16.17 5.51 -9.07
N GLY A 895 17.10 4.56 -9.21
CA GLY A 895 17.09 3.30 -8.44
C GLY A 895 15.83 2.47 -8.69
N ALA A 896 15.50 2.26 -9.96
CA ALA A 896 14.24 1.72 -10.48
C ALA A 896 13.00 2.61 -10.29
N GLY A 897 13.14 3.84 -9.77
CA GLY A 897 12.09 4.86 -9.78
C GLY A 897 10.78 4.40 -9.14
N ASN A 898 10.82 3.65 -8.03
CA ASN A 898 9.64 3.05 -7.36
C ASN A 898 8.73 2.17 -8.25
N THR A 899 9.16 1.73 -9.42
CA THR A 899 8.37 0.82 -10.28
C THR A 899 8.10 -0.54 -9.63
N TRP A 900 8.91 -0.93 -8.66
CA TRP A 900 8.76 -2.13 -7.83
C TRP A 900 7.67 -2.01 -6.73
N ALA A 901 7.14 -0.81 -6.46
CA ALA A 901 6.21 -0.58 -5.36
C ALA A 901 4.82 -1.19 -5.60
N HIS A 902 4.21 -1.74 -4.55
CA HIS A 902 2.82 -2.22 -4.53
C HIS A 902 1.81 -1.06 -4.56
N LEU A 903 0.55 -1.25 -4.96
CA LEU A 903 -0.02 -2.40 -5.70
C LEU A 903 0.54 -2.43 -7.12
N ARG A 904 0.77 -3.62 -7.68
CA ARG A 904 1.26 -3.81 -9.05
C ARG A 904 0.26 -4.62 -9.86
N ALA A 905 -0.09 -4.13 -11.03
CA ALA A 905 -0.90 -4.85 -11.99
C ALA A 905 -0.33 -4.69 -13.41
N PHE A 906 -0.25 -5.78 -14.17
CA PHE A 906 0.32 -5.78 -15.52
C PHE A 906 -0.43 -6.75 -16.42
N ARG A 907 -0.49 -6.45 -17.72
CA ARG A 907 -1.05 -7.40 -18.69
C ARG A 907 -0.14 -8.61 -18.80
N LYS A 908 -0.72 -9.82 -18.88
CA LYS A 908 0.05 -11.05 -19.15
C LYS A 908 0.96 -10.87 -20.37
N SER A 909 0.44 -10.31 -21.46
CA SER A 909 1.20 -10.04 -22.67
C SER A 909 2.41 -9.11 -22.49
N LEU A 910 2.39 -8.21 -21.49
CA LEU A 910 3.53 -7.35 -21.17
C LEU A 910 4.63 -8.14 -20.45
N PHE A 911 4.26 -8.99 -19.50
CA PHE A 911 5.20 -9.87 -18.81
C PHE A 911 5.90 -10.82 -19.80
N GLN A 912 5.16 -11.39 -20.75
CA GLN A 912 5.68 -12.31 -21.76
C GLN A 912 6.64 -11.65 -22.78
N GLN A 913 6.67 -10.32 -22.86
CA GLN A 913 7.65 -9.61 -23.68
C GLN A 913 9.00 -9.43 -22.98
N VAL A 914 9.09 -9.66 -21.66
CA VAL A 914 10.36 -9.61 -20.93
C VAL A 914 11.11 -10.93 -21.18
N PRO A 915 12.32 -10.90 -21.75
CA PRO A 915 13.10 -12.12 -21.95
C PRO A 915 13.42 -12.80 -20.62
N GLU A 916 13.31 -14.13 -20.57
CA GLU A 916 13.42 -14.91 -19.34
C GLU A 916 14.74 -14.68 -18.57
N TRP A 917 15.84 -14.45 -19.30
CA TRP A 917 17.15 -14.16 -18.73
C TRP A 917 17.20 -12.85 -17.92
N TYR A 918 16.23 -11.93 -18.06
CA TYR A 918 16.10 -10.77 -17.16
C TYR A 918 15.81 -11.19 -15.72
N PHE A 919 15.14 -12.33 -15.52
CA PHE A 919 14.82 -12.87 -14.21
C PHE A 919 15.94 -13.75 -13.63
N GLN A 920 17.01 -13.99 -14.39
CA GLN A 920 18.16 -14.79 -14.01
C GLN A 920 19.37 -13.92 -13.68
N ARG A 921 20.18 -14.41 -12.74
CA ARG A 921 21.54 -13.93 -12.46
C ARG A 921 22.50 -14.41 -13.57
N PRO A 922 23.70 -13.81 -13.69
CA PRO A 922 24.68 -14.22 -14.70
C PRO A 922 25.05 -15.71 -14.68
N GLN A 923 24.92 -16.38 -13.54
CA GLN A 923 25.20 -17.82 -13.37
C GLN A 923 24.02 -18.73 -13.77
N GLY A 924 22.92 -18.16 -14.29
CA GLY A 924 21.73 -18.90 -14.75
C GLY A 924 20.66 -19.16 -13.67
N ASN A 925 20.98 -18.96 -12.39
CA ASN A 925 20.01 -19.10 -11.30
C ASN A 925 19.02 -17.92 -11.26
N TRP A 926 17.79 -18.16 -10.82
CA TRP A 926 16.79 -17.12 -10.59
C TRP A 926 17.23 -16.11 -9.53
N PHE A 927 16.75 -14.86 -9.64
CA PHE A 927 16.79 -13.95 -8.49
C PHE A 927 15.89 -14.49 -7.36
N ASP A 928 16.49 -14.75 -6.21
CA ASP A 928 15.84 -15.28 -5.00
C ASP A 928 15.25 -14.17 -4.10
N SER A 929 15.69 -12.94 -4.30
CA SER A 929 15.26 -11.73 -3.60
C SER A 929 15.15 -10.55 -4.57
N VAL A 930 14.60 -9.42 -4.12
CA VAL A 930 14.32 -8.21 -4.94
C VAL A 930 13.65 -8.49 -6.28
N THR A 931 12.86 -9.57 -6.35
CA THR A 931 12.17 -10.02 -7.57
C THR A 931 11.20 -9.00 -8.12
N ASP A 932 10.71 -8.11 -7.26
CA ASP A 932 9.86 -6.98 -7.66
C ASP A 932 10.61 -6.00 -8.55
N TYR A 933 11.90 -5.78 -8.31
CA TYR A 933 12.76 -5.00 -9.22
C TYR A 933 12.98 -5.76 -10.52
N ALA A 934 13.33 -7.04 -10.44
CA ALA A 934 13.64 -7.87 -11.61
C ALA A 934 12.45 -7.98 -12.58
N THR A 935 11.23 -8.01 -12.05
CA THR A 935 10.00 -8.10 -12.85
C THR A 935 9.50 -6.74 -13.32
N MET A 936 9.37 -5.77 -12.41
CA MET A 936 8.69 -4.50 -12.73
C MET A 936 9.54 -3.53 -13.52
N LEU A 937 10.86 -3.51 -13.31
CA LEU A 937 11.75 -2.58 -14.03
C LEU A 937 11.67 -2.81 -15.56
N PRO A 938 11.93 -4.02 -16.10
CA PRO A 938 11.84 -4.23 -17.55
C PRO A 938 10.40 -4.08 -18.07
N MET A 939 9.37 -4.49 -17.31
CA MET A 939 7.98 -4.26 -17.71
C MET A 939 7.64 -2.76 -17.79
N SER A 940 8.14 -1.94 -16.88
CA SER A 940 7.93 -0.48 -16.92
C SER A 940 8.58 0.18 -18.12
N GLU A 941 9.70 -0.39 -18.59
CA GLU A 941 10.37 0.04 -19.80
C GLU A 941 9.57 -0.39 -21.02
N LEU A 942 9.05 -1.62 -21.08
CA LEU A 942 8.28 -2.11 -22.22
C LEU A 942 6.84 -1.56 -22.31
N ALA A 943 6.26 -1.12 -21.20
CA ALA A 943 4.89 -0.64 -21.14
C ALA A 943 4.64 0.52 -22.12
N GLN A 944 3.55 0.42 -22.87
CA GLN A 944 3.06 1.44 -23.80
C GLN A 944 2.31 2.55 -23.05
N LYS A 945 1.53 2.19 -22.03
CA LYS A 945 0.74 3.15 -21.23
C LYS A 945 0.84 2.82 -19.72
N PRO A 946 2.04 2.94 -19.12
CA PRO A 946 2.18 2.79 -17.68
C PRO A 946 1.41 3.89 -16.96
N THR A 947 0.61 3.51 -15.96
CA THR A 947 -0.34 4.39 -15.28
C THR A 947 -0.19 4.28 -13.78
N PHE A 948 0.09 5.42 -13.11
CA PHE A 948 -0.03 5.53 -11.66
C PHE A 948 -1.41 6.06 -11.30
N LEU A 949 -2.25 5.22 -10.70
CA LEU A 949 -3.62 5.54 -10.33
C LEU A 949 -3.70 5.86 -8.83
N ASP A 950 -3.57 7.15 -8.49
CA ASP A 950 -3.71 7.62 -7.12
C ASP A 950 -5.12 8.12 -6.82
N THR A 951 -5.90 7.27 -6.16
CA THR A 951 -7.25 7.55 -5.65
C THR A 951 -7.30 7.44 -4.11
N GLY A 952 -6.14 7.60 -3.47
CA GLY A 952 -5.89 7.19 -2.09
C GLY A 952 -5.15 5.85 -1.98
N TYR A 953 -4.72 5.47 -0.77
CA TYR A 953 -4.04 4.19 -0.55
C TYR A 953 -4.93 3.01 -0.93
N ALA A 954 -4.44 2.14 -1.81
CA ALA A 954 -5.16 0.97 -2.30
C ALA A 954 -4.66 -0.34 -1.67
N TYR A 955 -3.43 -0.33 -1.13
CA TYR A 955 -2.72 -1.54 -0.72
C TYR A 955 -2.06 -1.37 0.63
N TRP A 956 -2.34 -2.27 1.56
CA TRP A 956 -1.66 -2.30 2.86
C TRP A 956 -0.49 -3.26 2.78
N HIS A 957 0.73 -2.74 2.90
CA HIS A 957 1.95 -3.54 2.88
C HIS A 957 2.52 -3.71 4.29
N GLU A 958 2.31 -4.89 4.88
CA GLU A 958 2.76 -5.21 6.23
C GLU A 958 4.02 -6.08 6.19
N ARG A 959 5.18 -5.44 6.30
CA ARG A 959 6.48 -6.11 6.21
C ARG A 959 7.13 -6.25 7.58
N ALA A 960 7.56 -7.46 7.92
CA ALA A 960 8.50 -7.66 9.02
C ALA A 960 9.85 -6.98 8.70
N PRO A 961 10.60 -6.50 9.73
CA PRO A 961 11.96 -6.02 9.52
C PRO A 961 12.84 -7.13 8.93
N TYR A 962 13.73 -6.77 8.02
CA TYR A 962 14.71 -7.71 7.51
C TYR A 962 15.89 -7.87 8.45
N GLU A 963 16.40 -9.09 8.49
CA GLU A 963 17.71 -9.39 9.07
C GLU A 963 18.82 -8.72 8.25
N GLU A 964 19.93 -8.40 8.90
CA GLU A 964 21.06 -7.69 8.28
C GLU A 964 21.65 -8.45 7.08
N GLN A 965 21.74 -9.78 7.18
CA GLN A 965 22.20 -10.63 6.07
C GLN A 965 21.30 -10.49 4.84
N GLN A 966 19.98 -10.41 5.02
CA GLN A 966 19.04 -10.24 3.92
C GLN A 966 19.15 -8.85 3.30
N LEU A 967 19.35 -7.80 4.10
CA LEU A 967 19.59 -6.45 3.58
C LEU A 967 20.87 -6.38 2.75
N SER A 968 21.95 -7.00 3.23
CA SER A 968 23.24 -7.08 2.50
C SER A 968 23.09 -7.83 1.18
N HIS A 969 22.39 -8.98 1.19
CA HIS A 969 22.08 -9.73 -0.04
C HIS A 969 21.28 -8.89 -1.05
N GLN A 970 20.24 -8.17 -0.60
CA GLN A 970 19.48 -7.27 -1.47
C GLN A 970 20.31 -6.14 -2.05
N ALA A 971 21.23 -5.56 -1.26
CA ALA A 971 22.13 -4.51 -1.71
C ALA A 971 23.10 -4.97 -2.80
N GLN A 972 23.41 -6.27 -2.87
CA GLN A 972 24.22 -6.86 -3.95
C GLN A 972 23.40 -7.09 -5.23
N LEU A 973 22.16 -7.56 -5.09
CA LEU A 973 21.31 -7.92 -6.24
C LEU A 973 20.72 -6.72 -6.99
N ILE A 974 20.40 -5.62 -6.30
CA ILE A 974 19.80 -4.44 -6.95
C ILE A 974 20.73 -3.86 -8.04
N PRO A 975 22.04 -3.63 -7.78
CA PRO A 975 22.97 -3.22 -8.82
C PRO A 975 23.04 -4.18 -10.02
N GLU A 976 23.01 -5.49 -9.80
CA GLU A 976 22.98 -6.49 -10.89
C GLU A 976 21.77 -6.28 -11.82
N ILE A 977 20.59 -6.05 -11.25
CA ILE A 977 19.35 -5.79 -12.01
C ILE A 977 19.43 -4.45 -12.77
N LEU A 978 19.92 -3.40 -12.10
CA LEU A 978 20.03 -2.06 -12.70
C LEU A 978 21.06 -2.02 -13.83
N ALA A 979 22.10 -2.84 -13.75
CA ALA A 979 23.16 -2.95 -14.75
C ALA A 979 22.73 -3.69 -16.03
N LYS A 980 21.65 -4.48 -16.00
CA LYS A 980 21.08 -5.08 -17.22
C LYS A 980 20.70 -3.98 -18.24
N PRO A 981 20.78 -4.25 -19.56
CA PRO A 981 20.33 -3.29 -20.57
C PRO A 981 18.85 -2.93 -20.37
N ALA A 982 18.46 -1.76 -20.88
CA ALA A 982 17.06 -1.35 -20.88
C ALA A 982 16.25 -2.21 -21.87
N ALA A 983 15.09 -2.70 -21.45
CA ALA A 983 14.33 -3.69 -22.21
C ALA A 983 13.88 -3.17 -23.59
N ARG A 984 13.60 -1.86 -23.73
CA ARG A 984 13.29 -1.23 -25.05
C ARG A 984 14.40 -1.42 -26.08
N LYS A 985 15.68 -1.33 -25.67
CA LYS A 985 16.82 -1.51 -26.58
C LYS A 985 17.00 -2.98 -26.99
N SER A 986 16.71 -3.91 -26.09
CA SER A 986 16.78 -5.34 -26.38
C SER A 986 15.68 -5.78 -27.35
N ALA A 987 14.45 -5.26 -27.20
CA ALA A 987 13.36 -5.58 -28.12
C ALA A 987 13.62 -5.08 -29.55
N GLU A 988 14.22 -3.89 -29.71
CA GLU A 988 14.65 -3.36 -31.01
C GLU A 988 15.74 -4.23 -31.65
N LEU A 989 16.70 -4.73 -30.86
CA LEU A 989 17.75 -5.63 -31.34
C LEU A 989 17.21 -7.02 -31.74
N GLU A 990 16.31 -7.61 -30.94
CA GLU A 990 15.68 -8.89 -31.27
C GLU A 990 14.74 -8.81 -32.49
N GLN A 991 14.09 -7.65 -32.73
CA GLN A 991 13.31 -7.41 -33.95
C GLN A 991 14.20 -7.34 -35.19
N VAL A 992 15.36 -6.67 -35.09
CA VAL A 992 16.35 -6.60 -36.16
C VAL A 992 16.90 -8.00 -36.46
N ASP A 993 17.24 -8.80 -35.45
CA ASP A 993 17.74 -10.17 -35.65
C ASP A 993 16.68 -11.09 -36.30
N LYS A 994 15.39 -10.97 -35.92
CA LYS A 994 14.30 -11.71 -36.58
C LYS A 994 14.04 -11.25 -38.02
N GLU A 995 14.17 -9.96 -38.31
CA GLU A 995 14.10 -9.43 -39.68
C GLU A 995 15.31 -9.90 -40.53
N TYR A 996 16.51 -10.02 -39.94
CA TYR A 996 17.67 -10.60 -40.61
C TYR A 996 17.53 -12.11 -40.87
N GLU A 997 16.92 -12.87 -39.96
CA GLU A 997 16.59 -14.29 -40.18
C GLU A 997 15.51 -14.50 -41.24
N THR A 998 14.51 -13.62 -41.32
CA THR A 998 13.50 -13.70 -42.39
C THR A 998 14.04 -13.25 -43.75
N TYR A 999 14.93 -12.25 -43.79
CA TYR A 999 15.60 -11.83 -45.03
C TYR A 999 16.55 -12.89 -45.60
N SER A 1000 17.25 -13.64 -44.74
CA SER A 1000 18.18 -14.70 -45.14
C SER A 1000 17.48 -15.97 -45.67
N VAL A 1001 16.23 -16.22 -45.28
CA VAL A 1001 15.41 -17.32 -45.84
C VAL A 1001 14.81 -16.96 -47.22
N THR A 1002 14.61 -15.68 -47.54
CA THR A 1002 14.16 -15.26 -48.88
C THR A 1002 15.24 -15.16 -49.95
N GLN A 1003 16.54 -15.25 -49.61
CA GLN A 1003 17.64 -15.21 -50.58
C GLN A 1003 18.18 -16.60 -51.00
N SER A 1004 17.73 -17.71 -50.40
CA SER A 1004 18.17 -19.06 -50.79
C SER A 1004 17.30 -19.74 -51.87
N GLY A 1005 16.29 -19.04 -52.40
CA GLY A 1005 15.34 -19.56 -53.38
C GLY A 1005 15.36 -18.87 -54.74
N ARG A 1006 16.51 -18.73 -55.40
CA ARG A 1006 16.57 -18.38 -56.84
C ARG A 1006 17.88 -18.83 -57.51
N THR A 1007 17.79 -19.95 -58.24
CA THR A 1007 18.58 -20.36 -59.43
C THR A 1007 20.10 -20.50 -59.27
N THR A 1008 20.73 -21.61 -59.67
CA THR A 1008 20.98 -21.93 -61.10
C THR A 1008 21.28 -23.41 -61.36
N THR A 1009 20.58 -23.97 -62.36
CA THR A 1009 21.10 -24.82 -63.46
C THR A 1009 22.40 -25.61 -63.23
N SER A 1010 22.25 -26.93 -63.06
CA SER A 1010 22.73 -28.00 -63.96
C SER A 1010 22.07 -29.31 -63.56
#